data_AF-A0A941MIP5-F1
#
_entry.id   AF-A0A941MIP5-F1
#
_cell.length_a   1.000
_cell.length_b   1.000
_cell.length_c   1.000
_cell.angle_alpha   90.00
_cell.angle_beta   90.00
_cell.angle_gamma   90.00
#
_symmetry.space_group_name_H-M   'P 1'
#
loop_
_entity.id
_entity.type
_entity.pdbx_description
1 polymer ?
#
loop_
_entity_poly.entity_id
_entity_poly.type
_entity_poly.pdbx_seq_one_letter_code
_entity_poly.pdbx_strand_id
1 'polypeptide(L)'
;IQFHTTINDWHTCPQSGPIRASNPCSEYMFLDDTACNLASLNLLRFRREDKSFDIESYEHGCRLWTIVLEISVLMAQFPSRQIAELSYRYRTLGLGFANIGGLLMSSGIPYDSEEGRAICGAISAIMTGVAYATSAEMAEELGPFPGHAPNAQDMLRVMRNHRRAAHGEAEFYEKLSVAPVPLDHDALTDKRLGDAAKRAWDLALELGQEHGYRNAQATVVAPTGTIGLVMDCDTTGIEPDFALVKFKKLAGGGYFKIINQSVPEALRALGYRESQIAEIEAYAVGHGSLAQAPAINTATLKAKGFTDELLAKVEKGLATAFDIKFVFNRWTLGDDFMTGKLGVPADRLNDPSFDLFAHLGFSKKDVEAANEHVCGAMTLEGAPHIRTEDLPVFDCANPCGKKGKRFLSVESHIRMMAASQPFISGAISKTINMPNDATVEDCKQSYMLSWKLALKANALYRDGSKLSQPLNSQILGDDADEAADAVDALMSQPLAARTATVTEKIVEKIVERVVYVEREKAKGRDKLPGRRKGYTQKAAVGGHKVYLRTGEYDDGRVGEIFIDMHKEGAAFRSLMNNFAIAISLGLQYGVPLEEYVEAFTFTRFEPAGLVQGNETIKNATSILDYIFRELAVSYLGRHDLAHVDPREIVGETGLGSSDDQTDEQLALDLPESVTKMVSKGLVRGADVVRLASRMTTNVSGPKASSLGAAAVQSSSSYDVSARYVESTLTHGANALSTVSEEMQAAISSSPVLTKSELYKQRLSEAKLRGYEGVACSECQNFTMVRNGTCLKCDTCGSTSGCS
;
A
#
# COMPACT_ATOMS: atom_id res chain seq x y z
N ILE A 1 -0.29 12.58 12.07
CA ILE A 1 -0.64 13.00 13.45
C ILE A 1 -2.15 12.85 13.65
N GLN A 2 -2.57 12.46 14.85
CA GLN A 2 -3.96 12.36 15.28
C GLN A 2 -4.17 13.32 16.47
N PHE A 3 -5.26 14.08 16.48
CA PHE A 3 -5.51 15.13 17.47
C PHE A 3 -6.46 14.59 18.55
N HIS A 4 -5.90 13.85 19.52
CA HIS A 4 -6.62 13.01 20.48
C HIS A 4 -7.77 13.71 21.23
N THR A 5 -7.58 14.97 21.66
CA THR A 5 -8.64 15.78 22.28
C THR A 5 -9.80 16.03 21.30
N THR A 6 -9.52 16.54 20.11
CA THR A 6 -10.51 16.78 19.06
C THR A 6 -11.24 15.51 18.62
N ILE A 7 -10.56 14.36 18.62
CA ILE A 7 -11.18 13.05 18.36
C ILE A 7 -12.20 12.70 19.45
N ASN A 8 -11.82 12.81 20.73
CA ASN A 8 -12.66 12.39 21.85
C ASN A 8 -13.76 13.40 22.20
N ASP A 9 -13.53 14.70 21.98
CA ASP A 9 -14.56 15.75 22.10
C ASP A 9 -15.78 15.43 21.19
N TRP A 10 -15.53 14.93 19.98
CA TRP A 10 -16.57 14.50 19.03
C TRP A 10 -17.01 13.04 19.19
N HIS A 11 -16.56 12.32 20.21
CA HIS A 11 -16.94 10.91 20.39
C HIS A 11 -18.41 10.76 20.82
N THR A 12 -19.13 9.89 20.12
CA THR A 12 -20.53 9.54 20.39
C THR A 12 -20.70 8.49 21.49
N CYS A 13 -19.65 7.81 21.94
CA CYS A 13 -19.73 6.74 22.95
C CYS A 13 -18.69 6.82 24.11
N PRO A 14 -18.43 8.00 24.72
CA PRO A 14 -17.38 8.14 25.73
C PRO A 14 -17.60 7.34 27.01
N GLN A 15 -18.84 6.95 27.35
CA GLN A 15 -19.12 6.08 28.51
C GLN A 15 -18.71 4.62 28.25
N SER A 16 -18.42 4.26 27.00
CA SER A 16 -17.87 2.97 26.59
C SER A 16 -16.34 2.94 26.54
N GLY A 17 -15.67 4.07 26.72
CA GLY A 17 -14.21 4.23 26.71
C GLY A 17 -13.72 5.39 25.84
N PRO A 18 -12.43 5.77 25.93
CA PRO A 18 -11.81 6.72 25.03
C PRO A 18 -11.46 6.07 23.68
N ILE A 19 -11.50 6.85 22.59
CA ILE A 19 -10.86 6.48 21.34
C ILE A 19 -9.35 6.65 21.53
N ARG A 20 -8.60 5.54 21.51
CA ARG A 20 -7.14 5.54 21.71
C ARG A 20 -6.38 5.87 20.43
N ALA A 21 -6.74 5.23 19.32
CA ALA A 21 -6.09 5.40 18.02
C ALA A 21 -7.07 5.24 16.85
N SER A 22 -6.71 5.78 15.68
CA SER A 22 -7.37 5.49 14.40
C SER A 22 -6.86 4.20 13.76
N ASN A 23 -7.63 3.65 12.82
CA ASN A 23 -7.17 2.68 11.83
C ASN A 23 -5.95 3.16 10.99
N PRO A 24 -5.31 2.28 10.18
CA PRO A 24 -4.11 2.61 9.41
C PRO A 24 -4.25 3.77 8.41
N CYS A 25 -5.45 4.10 7.95
CA CYS A 25 -5.70 5.17 6.97
C CYS A 25 -6.16 6.50 7.60
N SER A 26 -6.31 6.56 8.93
CA SER A 26 -6.65 7.76 9.72
C SER A 26 -8.05 8.38 9.52
N GLU A 27 -9.00 7.63 8.95
CA GLU A 27 -10.41 8.01 8.80
C GLU A 27 -11.36 7.38 9.83
N TYR A 28 -11.02 6.22 10.40
CA TYR A 28 -11.90 5.50 11.31
C TYR A 28 -11.55 5.78 12.78
N MET A 29 -12.40 6.56 13.45
CA MET A 29 -12.18 7.07 14.81
C MET A 29 -13.22 6.49 15.76
N PHE A 30 -12.98 5.26 16.23
CA PHE A 30 -13.85 4.61 17.21
C PHE A 30 -13.06 3.75 18.20
N LEU A 31 -13.77 3.10 19.13
CA LEU A 31 -13.21 2.23 20.15
C LEU A 31 -12.36 1.10 19.56
N ASP A 32 -11.36 0.66 20.33
CA ASP A 32 -10.48 -0.46 19.98
C ASP A 32 -11.28 -1.76 19.74
N ASP A 33 -10.72 -2.69 18.97
CA ASP A 33 -11.39 -3.93 18.53
C ASP A 33 -12.78 -3.69 17.88
N THR A 34 -12.95 -2.63 17.08
CA THR A 34 -14.14 -2.44 16.23
C THR A 34 -13.78 -2.37 14.74
N ALA A 35 -14.67 -2.87 13.89
CA ALA A 35 -14.52 -2.85 12.43
C ALA A 35 -15.33 -1.71 11.79
N CYS A 36 -14.87 -1.26 10.62
CA CYS A 36 -15.58 -0.30 9.78
C CYS A 36 -16.21 -0.97 8.56
N ASN A 37 -17.48 -0.67 8.30
CA ASN A 37 -18.17 -1.03 7.05
C ASN A 37 -18.12 0.18 6.10
N LEU A 38 -17.37 0.08 5.00
CA LEU A 38 -17.03 1.21 4.13
C LEU A 38 -17.81 1.20 2.80
N ALA A 39 -18.30 2.37 2.38
CA ALA A 39 -18.77 2.64 1.02
C ALA A 39 -18.40 4.07 0.59
N SER A 40 -18.43 4.36 -0.71
CA SER A 40 -18.16 5.72 -1.21
C SER A 40 -18.96 6.04 -2.47
N LEU A 41 -19.59 7.22 -2.48
CA LEU A 41 -20.34 7.75 -3.63
C LEU A 41 -19.42 8.57 -4.57
N ASN A 42 -19.39 8.28 -5.88
CA ASN A 42 -18.73 9.15 -6.86
C ASN A 42 -19.61 10.39 -7.11
N LEU A 43 -19.19 11.56 -6.59
CA LEU A 43 -20.00 12.78 -6.62
C LEU A 43 -20.34 13.28 -8.04
N LEU A 44 -19.49 12.97 -9.03
CA LEU A 44 -19.73 13.39 -10.42
C LEU A 44 -20.97 12.72 -11.04
N ARG A 45 -21.43 11.58 -10.48
CA ARG A 45 -22.69 10.93 -10.89
C ARG A 45 -23.94 11.66 -10.42
N PHE A 46 -23.79 12.72 -9.60
CA PHE A 46 -24.85 13.60 -9.13
C PHE A 46 -24.75 15.01 -9.73
N ARG A 47 -23.87 15.24 -10.73
CA ARG A 47 -23.87 16.47 -11.55
C ARG A 47 -24.83 16.28 -12.73
N ARG A 48 -25.83 17.17 -12.86
CA ARG A 48 -26.78 17.20 -13.98
C ARG A 48 -26.13 17.84 -15.22
N GLU A 49 -26.75 17.68 -16.39
CA GLU A 49 -26.27 18.28 -17.66
C GLU A 49 -26.23 19.82 -17.62
N ASP A 50 -27.12 20.43 -16.83
CA ASP A 50 -27.13 21.88 -16.55
C ASP A 50 -26.04 22.33 -15.54
N LYS A 51 -25.14 21.41 -15.15
CA LYS A 51 -24.07 21.55 -14.15
C LYS A 51 -24.54 21.67 -12.70
N SER A 52 -25.85 21.67 -12.42
CA SER A 52 -26.36 21.70 -11.04
C SER A 52 -26.15 20.37 -10.31
N PHE A 53 -26.10 20.42 -8.98
CA PHE A 53 -26.01 19.22 -8.15
C PHE A 53 -27.40 18.62 -7.89
N ASP A 54 -27.49 17.30 -8.03
CA ASP A 54 -28.70 16.51 -7.83
C ASP A 54 -28.88 16.06 -6.38
N ILE A 55 -29.31 17.02 -5.56
CA ILE A 55 -29.52 16.84 -4.12
C ILE A 55 -30.46 15.66 -3.82
N GLU A 56 -31.58 15.53 -4.53
CA GLU A 56 -32.59 14.49 -4.28
C GLU A 56 -32.02 13.08 -4.51
N SER A 57 -31.33 12.87 -5.64
CA SER A 57 -30.64 11.61 -5.92
C SER A 57 -29.50 11.34 -4.93
N TYR A 58 -28.80 12.38 -4.46
CA TYR A 58 -27.73 12.25 -3.47
C TYR A 58 -28.25 11.87 -2.08
N GLU A 59 -29.28 12.57 -1.58
CA GLU A 59 -30.00 12.22 -0.34
C GLU A 59 -30.51 10.77 -0.39
N HIS A 60 -31.15 10.37 -1.49
CA HIS A 60 -31.58 8.98 -1.70
C HIS A 60 -30.42 7.98 -1.72
N GLY A 61 -29.32 8.32 -2.40
CA GLY A 61 -28.11 7.50 -2.46
C GLY A 61 -27.45 7.30 -1.08
N CYS A 62 -27.36 8.36 -0.27
CA CYS A 62 -26.86 8.28 1.10
C CYS A 62 -27.73 7.37 1.96
N ARG A 63 -29.05 7.60 1.96
CA ARG A 63 -30.04 6.77 2.68
C ARG A 63 -29.90 5.28 2.32
N LEU A 64 -29.88 4.96 1.03
CA LEU A 64 -29.80 3.58 0.55
C LEU A 64 -28.49 2.91 0.98
N TRP A 65 -27.35 3.60 0.87
CA TRP A 65 -26.05 3.03 1.26
C TRP A 65 -25.87 2.92 2.78
N THR A 66 -26.47 3.80 3.59
CA THR A 66 -26.53 3.61 5.05
C THR A 66 -27.24 2.30 5.40
N ILE A 67 -28.39 2.00 4.78
CA ILE A 67 -29.11 0.74 4.98
C ILE A 67 -28.26 -0.47 4.54
N VAL A 68 -27.59 -0.40 3.38
CA VAL A 68 -26.71 -1.47 2.89
C VAL A 68 -25.53 -1.75 3.83
N LEU A 69 -24.91 -0.70 4.40
CA LEU A 69 -23.82 -0.84 5.37
C LEU A 69 -24.31 -1.38 6.73
N GLU A 70 -25.47 -0.97 7.21
CA GLU A 70 -26.10 -1.50 8.43
C GLU A 70 -26.51 -2.99 8.27
N ILE A 71 -26.85 -3.43 7.06
CA ILE A 71 -27.01 -4.84 6.72
C ILE A 71 -25.66 -5.56 6.70
N SER A 72 -24.59 -4.95 6.16
CA SER A 72 -23.28 -5.62 6.08
C SER A 72 -22.65 -5.90 7.46
N VAL A 73 -22.97 -5.08 8.49
CA VAL A 73 -22.63 -5.37 9.91
C VAL A 73 -23.09 -6.77 10.35
N LEU A 74 -24.21 -7.27 9.83
CA LEU A 74 -24.77 -8.59 10.16
C LEU A 74 -24.23 -9.73 9.28
N MET A 75 -23.69 -9.40 8.10
CA MET A 75 -23.17 -10.37 7.13
C MET A 75 -21.65 -10.58 7.23
N ALA A 76 -20.93 -9.65 7.87
CA ALA A 76 -19.49 -9.65 7.96
C ALA A 76 -18.94 -10.83 8.79
N GLN A 77 -17.83 -11.40 8.33
CA GLN A 77 -17.04 -12.37 9.08
C GLN A 77 -15.83 -11.66 9.70
N PHE A 78 -15.65 -11.80 11.00
CA PHE A 78 -14.63 -11.08 11.77
C PHE A 78 -13.47 -12.00 12.20
N PRO A 79 -12.22 -11.52 12.23
CA PRO A 79 -11.05 -12.34 12.53
C PRO A 79 -10.88 -12.67 14.02
N SER A 80 -11.54 -11.94 14.93
CA SER A 80 -11.57 -12.22 16.37
C SER A 80 -12.99 -12.12 16.93
N ARG A 81 -13.21 -12.77 18.08
CA ARG A 81 -14.49 -12.73 18.79
C ARG A 81 -14.79 -11.33 19.32
N GLN A 82 -13.76 -10.64 19.82
CA GLN A 82 -13.82 -9.27 20.34
C GLN A 82 -14.33 -8.31 19.25
N ILE A 83 -13.75 -8.39 18.05
CA ILE A 83 -14.16 -7.58 16.91
C ILE A 83 -15.60 -7.87 16.50
N ALA A 84 -16.05 -9.13 16.51
CA ALA A 84 -17.45 -9.47 16.25
C ALA A 84 -18.40 -8.85 17.30
N GLU A 85 -18.11 -9.04 18.59
CA GLU A 85 -18.98 -8.58 19.69
C GLU A 85 -19.09 -7.04 19.75
N LEU A 86 -17.98 -6.32 19.59
CA LEU A 86 -17.97 -4.86 19.66
C LEU A 86 -18.50 -4.21 18.39
N SER A 87 -18.20 -4.76 17.20
CA SER A 87 -18.78 -4.26 15.94
C SER A 87 -20.31 -4.46 15.90
N TYR A 88 -20.83 -5.57 16.44
CA TYR A 88 -22.27 -5.76 16.62
C TYR A 88 -22.88 -4.83 17.68
N ARG A 89 -22.14 -4.53 18.76
CA ARG A 89 -22.60 -3.66 19.86
C ARG A 89 -22.72 -2.18 19.48
N TYR A 90 -21.84 -1.67 18.61
CA TYR A 90 -21.78 -0.25 18.23
C TYR A 90 -22.17 0.03 16.78
N ARG A 91 -22.22 -0.99 15.92
CA ARG A 91 -22.78 -0.94 14.56
C ARG A 91 -22.15 0.17 13.71
N THR A 92 -20.82 0.18 13.70
CA THR A 92 -19.99 1.24 13.13
C THR A 92 -19.90 1.16 11.61
N LEU A 93 -20.31 2.25 10.96
CA LEU A 93 -20.30 2.43 9.51
C LEU A 93 -19.29 3.52 9.11
N GLY A 94 -19.00 3.58 7.81
CA GLY A 94 -18.20 4.62 7.18
C GLY A 94 -18.66 4.85 5.74
N LEU A 95 -19.84 5.45 5.59
CA LEU A 95 -20.24 6.04 4.30
C LEU A 95 -19.40 7.30 4.03
N GLY A 96 -18.87 7.40 2.81
CA GLY A 96 -18.11 8.55 2.33
C GLY A 96 -18.42 8.90 0.88
N PHE A 97 -17.55 9.71 0.29
CA PHE A 97 -17.62 10.10 -1.12
C PHE A 97 -16.24 10.13 -1.77
N ALA A 98 -16.23 10.22 -3.10
CA ALA A 98 -15.05 10.41 -3.95
C ALA A 98 -15.31 11.49 -5.00
N ASN A 99 -14.23 11.94 -5.66
CA ASN A 99 -14.29 12.78 -6.86
C ASN A 99 -14.81 14.22 -6.63
N ILE A 100 -14.66 14.79 -5.43
CA ILE A 100 -15.00 16.20 -5.17
C ILE A 100 -14.15 17.15 -6.02
N GLY A 101 -12.86 16.82 -6.22
CA GLY A 101 -11.97 17.62 -7.09
C GLY A 101 -12.44 17.62 -8.54
N GLY A 102 -12.89 16.47 -9.06
CA GLY A 102 -13.51 16.36 -10.38
C GLY A 102 -14.83 17.11 -10.48
N LEU A 103 -15.69 17.04 -9.45
CA LEU A 103 -16.95 17.79 -9.40
C LEU A 103 -16.71 19.31 -9.46
N LEU A 104 -15.79 19.84 -8.64
CA LEU A 104 -15.47 21.26 -8.62
C LEU A 104 -14.83 21.72 -9.94
N MET A 105 -13.80 21.00 -10.42
CA MET A 105 -13.12 21.30 -11.69
C MET A 105 -14.11 21.30 -12.87
N SER A 106 -14.88 20.23 -13.06
CA SER A 106 -15.87 20.12 -14.15
C SER A 106 -17.03 21.12 -14.03
N SER A 107 -17.21 21.77 -12.88
CA SER A 107 -18.18 22.85 -12.68
C SER A 107 -17.58 24.25 -12.90
N GLY A 108 -16.28 24.35 -13.18
CA GLY A 108 -15.57 25.63 -13.35
C GLY A 108 -15.16 26.29 -12.03
N ILE A 109 -15.18 25.56 -10.91
CA ILE A 109 -14.98 26.10 -9.56
C ILE A 109 -13.58 25.74 -9.06
N PRO A 110 -12.72 26.72 -8.69
CA PRO A 110 -11.40 26.44 -8.12
C PRO A 110 -11.48 25.62 -6.83
N TYR A 111 -10.65 24.58 -6.71
CA TYR A 111 -10.62 23.75 -5.51
C TYR A 111 -10.25 24.57 -4.25
N ASP A 112 -9.43 25.62 -4.37
CA ASP A 112 -9.07 26.50 -3.24
C ASP A 112 -9.98 27.74 -3.06
N SER A 113 -11.17 27.74 -3.70
CA SER A 113 -12.16 28.82 -3.51
C SER A 113 -12.99 28.65 -2.23
N GLU A 114 -13.57 29.74 -1.75
CA GLU A 114 -14.54 29.73 -0.64
C GLU A 114 -15.79 28.92 -1.02
N GLU A 115 -16.30 29.13 -2.24
CA GLU A 115 -17.40 28.33 -2.82
C GLU A 115 -17.08 26.83 -2.86
N GLY A 116 -15.91 26.43 -3.38
CA GLY A 116 -15.52 25.03 -3.49
C GLY A 116 -15.42 24.33 -2.13
N ARG A 117 -14.91 25.03 -1.11
CA ARG A 117 -14.91 24.56 0.28
C ARG A 117 -16.33 24.48 0.84
N ALA A 118 -17.18 25.47 0.60
CA ALA A 118 -18.57 25.49 1.05
C ALA A 118 -19.41 24.36 0.43
N ILE A 119 -19.24 24.10 -0.87
CA ILE A 119 -19.86 22.97 -1.58
C ILE A 119 -19.42 21.64 -0.95
N CYS A 120 -18.13 21.46 -0.70
CA CYS A 120 -17.63 20.25 -0.02
C CYS A 120 -18.23 20.10 1.39
N GLY A 121 -18.31 21.18 2.16
CA GLY A 121 -18.93 21.19 3.49
C GLY A 121 -20.42 20.83 3.43
N ALA A 122 -21.18 21.41 2.50
CA ALA A 122 -22.60 21.13 2.33
C ALA A 122 -22.87 19.68 1.90
N ILE A 123 -22.07 19.13 0.96
CA ILE A 123 -22.16 17.73 0.54
C ILE A 123 -21.88 16.79 1.72
N SER A 124 -20.83 17.04 2.51
CA SER A 124 -20.54 16.27 3.73
C SER A 124 -21.64 16.40 4.79
N ALA A 125 -22.24 17.58 4.93
CA ALA A 125 -23.34 17.84 5.86
C ALA A 125 -24.60 17.06 5.46
N ILE A 126 -25.01 17.11 4.19
CA ILE A 126 -26.15 16.34 3.65
C ILE A 126 -25.91 14.84 3.87
N MET A 127 -24.73 14.33 3.47
CA MET A 127 -24.40 12.91 3.57
C MET A 127 -24.56 12.36 5.00
N THR A 128 -23.95 13.02 5.97
CA THR A 128 -23.96 12.53 7.36
C THR A 128 -25.27 12.84 8.08
N GLY A 129 -25.93 13.95 7.78
CA GLY A 129 -27.27 14.25 8.30
C GLY A 129 -28.28 13.18 7.84
N VAL A 130 -28.35 12.90 6.54
CA VAL A 130 -29.21 11.84 6.00
C VAL A 130 -28.83 10.46 6.54
N ALA A 131 -27.53 10.17 6.71
CA ALA A 131 -27.09 8.91 7.31
C ALA A 131 -27.56 8.75 8.76
N TYR A 132 -27.50 9.80 9.59
CA TYR A 132 -28.00 9.73 10.97
C TYR A 132 -29.54 9.79 11.08
N ALA A 133 -30.23 10.52 10.21
CA ALA A 133 -31.70 10.45 10.11
C ALA A 133 -32.15 9.02 9.76
N THR A 134 -31.56 8.43 8.71
CA THR A 134 -31.80 7.03 8.33
C THR A 134 -31.45 6.07 9.47
N SER A 135 -30.38 6.34 10.22
CA SER A 135 -30.00 5.55 11.40
C SER A 135 -31.00 5.68 12.56
N ALA A 136 -31.71 6.80 12.70
CA ALA A 136 -32.75 6.98 13.69
C ALA A 136 -34.06 6.29 13.29
N GLU A 137 -34.47 6.37 12.02
CA GLU A 137 -35.59 5.58 11.48
C GLU A 137 -35.36 4.07 11.64
N MET A 138 -34.14 3.59 11.37
CA MET A 138 -33.77 2.20 11.64
C MET A 138 -33.73 1.84 13.14
N ALA A 139 -33.68 2.84 14.03
CA ALA A 139 -33.79 2.63 15.47
C ALA A 139 -35.25 2.60 15.97
N GLU A 140 -36.19 3.22 15.26
CA GLU A 140 -37.63 3.09 15.50
C GLU A 140 -38.06 1.62 15.32
N GLU A 141 -37.74 1.02 14.16
CA GLU A 141 -38.15 -0.33 13.79
C GLU A 141 -37.33 -1.45 14.47
N LEU A 142 -36.02 -1.25 14.67
CA LEU A 142 -35.11 -2.32 15.13
C LEU A 142 -34.50 -2.08 16.52
N GLY A 143 -34.83 -0.95 17.16
CA GLY A 143 -34.14 -0.43 18.35
C GLY A 143 -32.77 0.20 18.02
N PRO A 144 -32.27 1.11 18.88
CA PRO A 144 -30.94 1.69 18.73
C PRO A 144 -29.81 0.64 18.93
N PHE A 145 -28.55 0.99 18.64
CA PHE A 145 -27.44 0.03 18.84
C PHE A 145 -27.33 -0.44 20.30
N PRO A 146 -26.92 -1.69 20.59
CA PRO A 146 -26.85 -2.22 21.95
C PRO A 146 -26.03 -1.39 22.96
N GLY A 147 -25.04 -0.63 22.49
CA GLY A 147 -24.26 0.31 23.29
C GLY A 147 -24.87 1.71 23.50
N HIS A 148 -26.07 1.99 22.98
CA HIS A 148 -26.65 3.34 22.94
C HIS A 148 -27.09 3.87 24.30
N ALA A 149 -27.79 3.06 25.10
CA ALA A 149 -28.42 3.51 26.35
C ALA A 149 -27.49 4.28 27.33
N PRO A 150 -26.25 3.84 27.64
CA PRO A 150 -25.35 4.63 28.49
C PRO A 150 -24.81 5.90 27.79
N ASN A 151 -24.77 5.93 26.46
CA ASN A 151 -24.11 6.97 25.66
C ASN A 151 -25.08 8.02 25.07
N ALA A 152 -26.40 7.80 25.14
CA ALA A 152 -27.41 8.58 24.42
C ALA A 152 -27.29 10.10 24.58
N GLN A 153 -26.97 10.58 25.79
CA GLN A 153 -26.82 12.02 26.05
C GLN A 153 -25.54 12.62 25.42
N ASP A 154 -24.42 11.89 25.43
CA ASP A 154 -23.19 12.33 24.79
C ASP A 154 -23.24 12.18 23.26
N MET A 155 -24.04 11.24 22.74
CA MET A 155 -24.34 11.15 21.31
C MET A 155 -25.25 12.30 20.85
N LEU A 156 -26.34 12.60 21.56
CA LEU A 156 -27.21 13.73 21.24
C LEU A 156 -26.49 15.08 21.31
N ARG A 157 -25.54 15.24 22.23
CA ARG A 157 -24.59 16.37 22.26
C ARG A 157 -23.79 16.49 20.96
N VAL A 158 -23.23 15.39 20.46
CA VAL A 158 -22.47 15.37 19.20
C VAL A 158 -23.38 15.71 18.01
N MET A 159 -24.62 15.21 17.96
CA MET A 159 -25.56 15.55 16.88
C MET A 159 -26.01 17.02 16.93
N ARG A 160 -26.18 17.60 18.13
CA ARG A 160 -26.36 19.06 18.26
C ARG A 160 -25.15 19.83 17.74
N ASN A 161 -23.92 19.42 18.05
CA ASN A 161 -22.71 20.06 17.53
C ASN A 161 -22.61 19.98 16.00
N HIS A 162 -22.89 18.83 15.39
CA HIS A 162 -22.96 18.69 13.94
C HIS A 162 -24.03 19.61 13.32
N ARG A 163 -25.23 19.65 13.93
CA ARG A 163 -26.33 20.52 13.50
C ARG A 163 -25.98 22.00 13.58
N ARG A 164 -25.32 22.46 14.66
CA ARG A 164 -24.84 23.85 14.80
C ARG A 164 -23.92 24.25 13.64
N ALA A 165 -22.94 23.40 13.33
CA ALA A 165 -22.05 23.61 12.20
C ALA A 165 -22.82 23.65 10.86
N ALA A 166 -23.84 22.81 10.68
CA ALA A 166 -24.64 22.76 9.46
C ALA A 166 -25.57 23.98 9.29
N HIS A 167 -26.02 24.57 10.41
CA HIS A 167 -26.77 25.84 10.39
C HIS A 167 -25.90 27.08 10.20
N GLY A 168 -24.57 26.96 10.37
CA GLY A 168 -23.60 28.06 10.22
C GLY A 168 -23.16 28.70 11.54
N GLU A 169 -23.48 28.10 12.70
CA GLU A 169 -23.16 28.66 14.02
C GLU A 169 -21.65 28.58 14.32
N ALA A 170 -21.00 29.71 14.62
CA ALA A 170 -19.57 29.75 14.97
C ALA A 170 -19.29 29.53 16.48
N GLU A 171 -20.32 29.58 17.33
CA GLU A 171 -20.21 29.56 18.80
C GLU A 171 -21.15 28.51 19.44
N PHE A 172 -21.18 28.45 20.78
CA PHE A 172 -22.11 27.64 21.59
C PHE A 172 -22.04 26.10 21.41
N TYR A 173 -20.95 25.59 20.86
CA TYR A 173 -20.64 24.15 20.80
C TYR A 173 -20.51 23.51 22.19
N GLU A 174 -21.08 22.31 22.36
CA GLU A 174 -21.20 21.61 23.63
C GLU A 174 -20.01 20.66 23.89
N LYS A 175 -19.19 20.98 24.89
CA LYS A 175 -17.97 20.24 25.27
C LYS A 175 -17.00 20.02 24.08
N LEU A 176 -16.68 21.07 23.32
CA LEU A 176 -15.57 21.05 22.35
C LEU A 176 -14.43 21.95 22.86
N SER A 177 -13.19 21.45 22.78
CA SER A 177 -11.97 22.20 23.18
C SER A 177 -11.46 23.14 22.07
N VAL A 178 -11.86 22.88 20.82
CA VAL A 178 -11.58 23.72 19.65
C VAL A 178 -12.87 23.82 18.83
N ALA A 179 -13.27 25.03 18.45
CA ALA A 179 -14.43 25.24 17.60
C ALA A 179 -14.14 24.74 16.16
N PRO A 180 -15.09 24.07 15.50
CA PRO A 180 -14.96 23.67 14.11
C PRO A 180 -15.14 24.87 13.16
N VAL A 181 -14.82 24.68 11.88
CA VAL A 181 -15.25 25.59 10.81
C VAL A 181 -16.73 25.34 10.52
N PRO A 182 -17.65 26.29 10.70
CA PRO A 182 -19.06 26.09 10.34
C PRO A 182 -19.28 26.05 8.83
N LEU A 183 -20.45 25.59 8.38
CA LEU A 183 -20.83 25.67 6.97
C LEU A 183 -21.04 27.12 6.56
N ASP A 184 -20.25 27.57 5.57
CA ASP A 184 -20.43 28.87 4.95
C ASP A 184 -21.63 28.85 4.00
N HIS A 185 -22.75 29.41 4.45
CA HIS A 185 -23.97 29.53 3.64
C HIS A 185 -23.92 30.69 2.65
N ASP A 186 -23.00 31.65 2.82
CA ASP A 186 -22.91 32.84 1.97
C ASP A 186 -22.08 32.56 0.72
N ALA A 187 -20.99 31.79 0.85
CA ALA A 187 -20.13 31.35 -0.26
C ALA A 187 -20.76 30.32 -1.21
N LEU A 188 -21.88 29.66 -0.83
CA LEU A 188 -22.62 28.77 -1.74
C LEU A 188 -23.37 29.58 -2.82
N THR A 189 -23.07 29.42 -4.10
CA THR A 189 -23.92 29.98 -5.17
C THR A 189 -25.28 29.28 -5.22
N ASP A 190 -25.30 27.95 -5.16
CA ASP A 190 -26.54 27.15 -5.08
C ASP A 190 -27.00 27.00 -3.62
N LYS A 191 -27.83 27.94 -3.16
CA LYS A 191 -28.35 27.97 -1.78
C LYS A 191 -29.13 26.70 -1.40
N ARG A 192 -29.66 25.93 -2.36
CA ARG A 192 -30.37 24.66 -2.10
C ARG A 192 -29.50 23.66 -1.33
N LEU A 193 -28.18 23.67 -1.55
CA LEU A 193 -27.21 22.84 -0.82
C LEU A 193 -27.17 23.18 0.67
N GLY A 194 -27.20 24.47 1.01
CA GLY A 194 -27.24 24.95 2.40
C GLY A 194 -28.56 24.62 3.09
N ASP A 195 -29.67 24.78 2.37
CA ASP A 195 -31.00 24.40 2.87
C ASP A 195 -31.12 22.88 3.09
N ALA A 196 -30.54 22.07 2.20
CA ALA A 196 -30.49 20.61 2.34
C ALA A 196 -29.64 20.17 3.53
N ALA A 197 -28.45 20.76 3.70
CA ALA A 197 -27.58 20.52 4.85
C ALA A 197 -28.30 20.82 6.18
N LYS A 198 -29.07 21.92 6.24
CA LYS A 198 -29.90 22.28 7.41
C LYS A 198 -30.98 21.23 7.67
N ARG A 199 -31.84 20.94 6.68
CA ARG A 199 -32.94 19.95 6.79
C ARG A 199 -32.44 18.57 7.25
N ALA A 200 -31.33 18.11 6.66
CA ALA A 200 -30.76 16.79 6.98
C ALA A 200 -30.33 16.69 8.45
N TRP A 201 -29.78 17.75 9.03
CA TRP A 201 -29.36 17.78 10.44
C TRP A 201 -30.47 18.17 11.43
N ASP A 202 -31.50 18.87 10.97
CA ASP A 202 -32.73 19.06 11.74
C ASP A 202 -33.43 17.71 11.94
N LEU A 203 -33.69 16.98 10.85
CA LEU A 203 -34.34 15.66 10.87
C LEU A 203 -33.53 14.61 11.63
N ALA A 204 -32.20 14.60 11.47
CA ALA A 204 -31.32 13.69 12.19
C ALA A 204 -31.39 13.88 13.71
N LEU A 205 -31.49 15.14 14.18
CA LEU A 205 -31.63 15.43 15.60
C LEU A 205 -33.04 15.11 16.12
N GLU A 206 -34.08 15.45 15.36
CA GLU A 206 -35.49 15.24 15.73
C GLU A 206 -35.80 13.74 15.93
N LEU A 207 -35.61 12.92 14.89
CA LEU A 207 -35.84 11.47 14.95
C LEU A 207 -34.92 10.79 15.98
N GLY A 208 -33.68 11.25 16.08
CA GLY A 208 -32.70 10.73 17.02
C GLY A 208 -32.97 11.09 18.49
N GLN A 209 -33.76 12.13 18.76
CA GLN A 209 -34.27 12.44 20.10
C GLN A 209 -35.45 11.54 20.49
N GLU A 210 -36.26 11.08 19.53
CA GLU A 210 -37.41 10.21 19.79
C GLU A 210 -37.03 8.72 19.86
N HIS A 211 -36.27 8.22 18.88
CA HIS A 211 -35.97 6.78 18.71
C HIS A 211 -34.54 6.38 19.13
N GLY A 212 -33.63 7.36 19.29
CA GLY A 212 -32.20 7.11 19.36
C GLY A 212 -31.59 6.82 17.98
N TYR A 213 -30.43 6.16 17.94
CA TYR A 213 -29.73 5.87 16.68
C TYR A 213 -29.30 4.41 16.57
N ARG A 214 -29.32 3.87 15.35
CA ARG A 214 -28.92 2.49 15.04
C ARG A 214 -27.41 2.30 14.92
N ASN A 215 -26.63 3.36 14.70
CA ASN A 215 -25.20 3.30 14.39
C ASN A 215 -24.41 4.35 15.17
N ALA A 216 -23.37 3.96 15.92
CA ALA A 216 -22.61 4.90 16.75
C ALA A 216 -21.73 5.87 15.93
N GLN A 217 -21.18 5.39 14.80
CA GLN A 217 -20.50 6.17 13.77
C GLN A 217 -21.14 5.82 12.43
N ALA A 218 -21.42 6.81 11.58
CA ALA A 218 -22.11 6.63 10.31
C ALA A 218 -21.21 6.86 9.08
N THR A 219 -20.23 7.76 9.19
CA THR A 219 -19.54 8.38 8.05
C THR A 219 -18.05 8.62 8.28
N VAL A 220 -17.26 8.40 7.21
CA VAL A 220 -15.82 8.66 7.13
C VAL A 220 -15.48 9.11 5.70
N VAL A 221 -14.34 9.77 5.49
CA VAL A 221 -13.79 9.94 4.13
C VAL A 221 -12.58 9.01 3.98
N ALA A 222 -12.79 7.85 3.38
CA ALA A 222 -11.79 6.80 3.18
C ALA A 222 -10.93 7.01 1.93
N PRO A 223 -9.73 6.42 1.84
CA PRO A 223 -8.86 6.57 0.67
C PRO A 223 -9.37 5.69 -0.49
N THR A 224 -10.08 6.29 -1.45
CA THR A 224 -10.80 5.57 -2.50
C THR A 224 -9.91 5.13 -3.67
N GLY A 225 -8.67 4.69 -3.43
CA GLY A 225 -7.66 4.42 -4.48
C GLY A 225 -8.11 3.40 -5.53
N THR A 226 -8.26 2.13 -5.13
CA THR A 226 -8.69 1.07 -6.07
C THR A 226 -10.12 1.25 -6.55
N ILE A 227 -11.06 1.64 -5.68
CA ILE A 227 -12.47 1.77 -6.05
C ILE A 227 -12.75 3.00 -6.92
N GLY A 228 -11.98 4.09 -6.78
CA GLY A 228 -12.08 5.27 -7.64
C GLY A 228 -11.72 4.95 -9.10
N LEU A 229 -10.71 4.10 -9.31
CA LEU A 229 -10.36 3.57 -10.64
C LEU A 229 -11.42 2.61 -11.22
N VAL A 230 -12.34 2.09 -10.40
CA VAL A 230 -13.47 1.23 -10.83
C VAL A 230 -14.76 2.04 -11.04
N MET A 231 -14.89 3.21 -10.42
CA MET A 231 -16.04 4.12 -10.55
C MET A 231 -15.86 5.22 -11.61
N ASP A 232 -14.72 5.22 -12.31
CA ASP A 232 -14.22 6.31 -13.17
C ASP A 232 -14.22 7.67 -12.45
N CYS A 233 -13.51 7.75 -11.33
CA CYS A 233 -13.23 9.00 -10.63
C CYS A 233 -11.93 9.64 -11.16
N ASP A 234 -11.97 10.94 -11.50
CA ASP A 234 -10.75 11.71 -11.79
C ASP A 234 -9.90 11.91 -10.50
N THR A 235 -10.56 12.12 -9.35
CA THR A 235 -9.91 12.31 -8.03
C THR A 235 -10.44 11.36 -6.94
N THR A 236 -9.58 10.98 -6.00
CA THR A 236 -9.89 9.99 -4.95
C THR A 236 -10.35 10.65 -3.65
N GLY A 237 -11.44 10.20 -3.04
CA GLY A 237 -11.93 10.75 -1.76
C GLY A 237 -12.16 12.27 -1.82
N ILE A 238 -11.53 12.97 -0.87
CA ILE A 238 -11.45 14.45 -0.79
C ILE A 238 -10.15 15.00 -1.42
N GLU A 239 -9.46 14.25 -2.27
CA GLU A 239 -8.28 14.77 -2.97
C GLU A 239 -8.67 15.68 -4.15
N PRO A 240 -7.89 16.74 -4.42
CA PRO A 240 -7.87 17.38 -5.74
C PRO A 240 -7.25 16.40 -6.74
N ASP A 241 -7.11 16.81 -8.00
CA ASP A 241 -6.33 16.00 -8.93
C ASP A 241 -4.83 16.04 -8.61
N PHE A 242 -4.13 14.94 -8.88
CA PHE A 242 -2.68 14.83 -8.73
C PHE A 242 -1.92 15.51 -9.87
N ALA A 243 -2.38 15.32 -11.12
CA ALA A 243 -1.82 15.94 -12.32
C ALA A 243 -2.81 15.85 -13.51
N LEU A 244 -2.92 16.93 -14.29
CA LEU A 244 -3.86 17.09 -15.41
C LEU A 244 -3.72 16.03 -16.51
N VAL A 245 -2.51 15.51 -16.73
CA VAL A 245 -2.22 14.41 -17.67
C VAL A 245 -1.54 13.27 -16.92
N LYS A 246 -2.13 12.08 -17.03
CA LYS A 246 -1.75 10.85 -16.30
C LYS A 246 -1.26 9.79 -17.28
N PHE A 247 -0.32 8.94 -16.86
CA PHE A 247 0.25 7.88 -17.70
C PHE A 247 -0.06 6.49 -17.15
N LYS A 248 -0.81 5.69 -17.93
CA LYS A 248 -1.16 4.31 -17.58
C LYS A 248 -0.21 3.33 -18.28
N LYS A 249 0.60 2.61 -17.51
CA LYS A 249 1.47 1.54 -18.04
C LYS A 249 0.63 0.37 -18.54
N LEU A 250 0.93 -0.14 -19.74
CA LEU A 250 0.21 -1.26 -20.33
C LEU A 250 0.86 -2.61 -19.98
N ALA A 251 0.06 -3.67 -19.91
CA ALA A 251 0.53 -5.01 -19.53
C ALA A 251 1.53 -5.63 -20.53
N GLY A 252 1.50 -5.19 -21.79
CA GLY A 252 2.47 -5.57 -22.83
C GLY A 252 3.72 -4.67 -22.90
N GLY A 253 3.88 -3.71 -21.99
CA GLY A 253 4.85 -2.62 -22.10
C GLY A 253 4.28 -1.40 -22.85
N GLY A 254 5.01 -0.29 -22.79
CA GLY A 254 4.50 1.02 -23.23
C GLY A 254 3.55 1.68 -22.22
N TYR A 255 3.13 2.91 -22.54
CA TYR A 255 2.27 3.73 -21.70
C TYR A 255 1.19 4.41 -22.56
N PHE A 256 0.04 4.68 -21.94
CA PHE A 256 -1.07 5.41 -22.55
C PHE A 256 -1.30 6.73 -21.79
N LYS A 257 -1.42 7.85 -22.52
CA LYS A 257 -1.74 9.17 -21.96
C LYS A 257 -3.24 9.27 -21.69
N ILE A 258 -3.60 9.84 -20.55
CA ILE A 258 -4.98 10.11 -20.16
C ILE A 258 -5.03 11.57 -19.67
N ILE A 259 -5.73 12.43 -20.39
CA ILE A 259 -6.15 13.74 -19.84
C ILE A 259 -7.28 13.51 -18.82
N ASN A 260 -7.25 14.27 -17.72
CA ASN A 260 -8.35 14.34 -16.76
C ASN A 260 -9.66 14.72 -17.49
N GLN A 261 -10.73 13.93 -17.32
CA GLN A 261 -11.99 14.11 -18.07
C GLN A 261 -12.78 15.33 -17.61
N SER A 262 -12.49 15.85 -16.43
CA SER A 262 -13.03 17.11 -15.92
C SER A 262 -12.42 18.34 -16.61
N VAL A 263 -11.29 18.24 -17.33
CA VAL A 263 -10.65 19.40 -17.99
C VAL A 263 -11.47 19.96 -19.17
N PRO A 264 -11.93 19.16 -20.15
CA PRO A 264 -12.81 19.65 -21.21
C PRO A 264 -14.13 20.20 -20.65
N GLU A 265 -14.69 19.53 -19.64
CA GLU A 265 -15.91 19.97 -18.97
C GLU A 265 -15.74 21.29 -18.21
N ALA A 266 -14.60 21.52 -17.57
CA ALA A 266 -14.25 22.78 -16.94
C ALA A 266 -14.21 23.92 -17.98
N LEU A 267 -13.60 23.69 -19.14
CA LEU A 267 -13.54 24.69 -20.20
C LEU A 267 -14.94 24.98 -20.78
N ARG A 268 -15.83 23.98 -20.88
CA ARG A 268 -17.27 24.18 -21.19
C ARG A 268 -18.05 24.87 -20.05
N ALA A 269 -17.63 24.71 -18.80
CA ALA A 269 -18.17 25.46 -17.67
C ALA A 269 -17.80 26.94 -17.77
N LEU A 270 -16.54 27.22 -18.07
CA LEU A 270 -15.91 28.55 -18.20
C LEU A 270 -16.19 29.26 -19.56
N GLY A 271 -17.09 28.71 -20.39
CA GLY A 271 -17.58 29.37 -21.61
C GLY A 271 -16.64 29.35 -22.81
N TYR A 272 -15.66 28.44 -22.87
CA TYR A 272 -14.81 28.27 -24.06
C TYR A 272 -15.58 27.62 -25.21
N ARG A 273 -15.21 27.96 -26.45
CA ARG A 273 -15.73 27.30 -27.66
C ARG A 273 -14.96 26.02 -27.92
N GLU A 274 -15.62 24.96 -28.41
CA GLU A 274 -14.99 23.66 -28.70
C GLU A 274 -13.69 23.73 -29.53
N SER A 275 -13.54 24.71 -30.44
CA SER A 275 -12.28 24.89 -31.18
C SER A 275 -11.11 25.32 -30.26
N GLN A 276 -11.39 26.20 -29.29
CA GLN A 276 -10.40 26.66 -28.31
C GLN A 276 -10.11 25.55 -27.29
N ILE A 277 -11.13 24.77 -26.92
CA ILE A 277 -10.97 23.57 -26.08
C ILE A 277 -10.04 22.57 -26.76
N ALA A 278 -10.25 22.25 -28.04
CA ALA A 278 -9.37 21.35 -28.79
C ALA A 278 -7.92 21.87 -28.92
N GLU A 279 -7.70 23.17 -29.05
CA GLU A 279 -6.37 23.78 -29.06
C GLU A 279 -5.69 23.72 -27.66
N ILE A 280 -6.46 23.87 -26.57
CA ILE A 280 -5.97 23.75 -25.18
C ILE A 280 -5.66 22.28 -24.82
N GLU A 281 -6.53 21.34 -25.19
CA GLU A 281 -6.31 19.90 -25.03
C GLU A 281 -5.05 19.44 -25.79
N ALA A 282 -4.89 19.88 -27.04
CA ALA A 282 -3.72 19.54 -27.86
C ALA A 282 -2.43 20.11 -27.27
N TYR A 283 -2.47 21.31 -26.67
CA TYR A 283 -1.32 21.88 -25.94
C TYR A 283 -0.94 21.02 -24.72
N ALA A 284 -1.93 20.57 -23.94
CA ALA A 284 -1.71 19.78 -22.74
C ALA A 284 -1.19 18.36 -23.03
N VAL A 285 -1.82 17.64 -23.97
CA VAL A 285 -1.57 16.21 -24.25
C VAL A 285 -0.50 15.99 -25.35
N GLY A 286 -0.29 17.00 -26.19
CA GLY A 286 0.52 16.94 -27.39
C GLY A 286 -0.26 16.41 -28.60
N HIS A 287 0.11 16.87 -29.79
CA HIS A 287 -0.47 16.42 -31.07
C HIS A 287 -0.14 14.95 -31.42
N GLY A 288 0.83 14.34 -30.72
CA GLY A 288 1.28 12.97 -30.98
C GLY A 288 1.95 12.75 -32.34
N SER A 289 2.31 13.83 -33.06
CA SER A 289 2.82 13.80 -34.43
C SER A 289 3.78 14.97 -34.70
N LEU A 290 4.77 14.77 -35.57
CA LEU A 290 5.70 15.82 -36.02
C LEU A 290 5.08 16.74 -37.09
N ALA A 291 3.85 16.50 -37.51
CA ALA A 291 3.13 17.37 -38.43
C ALA A 291 2.98 18.79 -37.83
N GLN A 292 3.49 19.79 -38.55
CA GLN A 292 3.59 21.21 -38.12
C GLN A 292 4.45 21.49 -36.87
N ALA A 293 5.24 20.52 -36.37
CA ALA A 293 6.06 20.73 -35.19
C ALA A 293 7.15 21.82 -35.41
N PRO A 294 7.44 22.66 -34.41
CA PRO A 294 8.51 23.66 -34.50
C PRO A 294 9.89 23.00 -34.69
N ALA A 295 10.67 23.53 -35.63
CA ALA A 295 12.06 23.14 -35.97
C ALA A 295 12.30 21.67 -36.38
N ILE A 296 11.93 20.68 -35.55
CA ILE A 296 12.06 19.24 -35.82
C ILE A 296 10.71 18.74 -36.34
N ASN A 297 10.57 18.58 -37.66
CA ASN A 297 9.34 18.12 -38.29
C ASN A 297 9.63 17.27 -39.54
N THR A 298 8.57 16.73 -40.14
CA THR A 298 8.66 15.85 -41.33
C THR A 298 9.47 16.47 -42.48
N ALA A 299 9.42 17.79 -42.68
CA ALA A 299 10.15 18.46 -43.75
C ALA A 299 11.65 18.65 -43.41
N THR A 300 11.96 19.10 -42.19
CA THR A 300 13.36 19.30 -41.77
C THR A 300 14.11 17.98 -41.59
N LEU A 301 13.43 16.93 -41.12
CA LEU A 301 14.00 15.58 -41.03
C LEU A 301 14.25 14.96 -42.42
N LYS A 302 13.37 15.16 -43.41
CA LYS A 302 13.64 14.78 -44.81
C LYS A 302 14.88 15.49 -45.36
N ALA A 303 15.06 16.78 -45.05
CA ALA A 303 16.28 17.51 -45.41
C ALA A 303 17.55 16.99 -44.69
N LYS A 304 17.41 16.34 -43.52
CA LYS A 304 18.49 15.60 -42.83
C LYS A 304 18.65 14.15 -43.34
N GLY A 305 17.91 13.73 -44.36
CA GLY A 305 18.05 12.42 -45.01
C GLY A 305 17.13 11.30 -44.50
N PHE A 306 16.14 11.61 -43.63
CA PHE A 306 15.16 10.61 -43.19
C PHE A 306 14.20 10.21 -44.31
N THR A 307 13.97 8.91 -44.49
CA THR A 307 13.04 8.36 -45.49
C THR A 307 11.61 8.35 -44.97
N ASP A 308 10.62 8.32 -45.88
CA ASP A 308 9.21 8.18 -45.52
C ASP A 308 8.91 6.93 -44.67
N GLU A 309 9.59 5.81 -44.94
CA GLU A 309 9.46 4.57 -44.14
C GLU A 309 9.97 4.74 -42.69
N LEU A 310 11.07 5.46 -42.50
CA LEU A 310 11.60 5.74 -41.17
C LEU A 310 10.74 6.75 -40.41
N LEU A 311 10.23 7.77 -41.10
CA LEU A 311 9.30 8.74 -40.51
C LEU A 311 7.97 8.09 -40.11
N ALA A 312 7.45 7.15 -40.91
CA ALA A 312 6.27 6.36 -40.55
C ALA A 312 6.51 5.44 -39.32
N LYS A 313 7.71 4.89 -39.14
CA LYS A 313 8.09 4.15 -37.91
C LYS A 313 8.13 5.08 -36.70
N VAL A 314 8.73 6.26 -36.85
CA VAL A 314 8.81 7.28 -35.79
C VAL A 314 7.41 7.74 -35.38
N GLU A 315 6.59 8.23 -36.31
CA GLU A 315 5.21 8.69 -36.04
C GLU A 315 4.39 7.68 -35.22
N LYS A 316 4.50 6.38 -35.54
CA LYS A 316 3.80 5.31 -34.83
C LYS A 316 4.16 5.21 -33.32
N GLY A 317 5.33 5.70 -32.90
CA GLY A 317 5.74 5.73 -31.49
C GLY A 317 5.38 7.02 -30.73
N LEU A 318 5.21 8.14 -31.44
CA LEU A 318 5.11 9.49 -30.84
C LEU A 318 3.86 9.68 -29.97
N ALA A 319 2.71 9.14 -30.37
CA ALA A 319 1.46 9.23 -29.61
C ALA A 319 1.58 8.69 -28.17
N THR A 320 2.50 7.75 -27.93
CA THR A 320 2.78 7.15 -26.62
C THR A 320 4.06 7.69 -25.94
N ALA A 321 4.74 8.65 -26.55
CA ALA A 321 6.02 9.17 -26.06
C ALA A 321 5.87 10.23 -24.96
N PHE A 322 6.77 10.18 -23.98
CA PHE A 322 6.97 11.22 -22.94
C PHE A 322 7.93 12.30 -23.44
N ASP A 323 8.97 11.87 -24.14
CA ASP A 323 9.96 12.72 -24.81
C ASP A 323 10.25 12.12 -26.19
N ILE A 324 10.39 12.96 -27.21
CA ILE A 324 10.71 12.55 -28.59
C ILE A 324 12.04 11.80 -28.67
N LYS A 325 13.00 12.06 -27.76
CA LYS A 325 14.25 11.30 -27.63
C LYS A 325 14.01 9.78 -27.53
N PHE A 326 12.98 9.35 -26.81
CA PHE A 326 12.66 7.93 -26.65
C PHE A 326 12.20 7.24 -27.95
N VAL A 327 11.81 8.00 -28.97
CA VAL A 327 11.44 7.45 -30.29
C VAL A 327 12.58 7.57 -31.29
N PHE A 328 13.37 8.64 -31.24
CA PHE A 328 14.55 8.89 -32.08
C PHE A 328 15.80 8.13 -31.61
N ASN A 329 15.65 6.82 -31.37
CA ASN A 329 16.70 5.93 -30.89
C ASN A 329 17.16 4.93 -31.99
N ARG A 330 18.28 4.24 -31.76
CA ARG A 330 18.87 3.27 -32.71
C ARG A 330 17.97 2.07 -33.05
N TRP A 331 17.09 1.64 -32.14
CA TRP A 331 16.18 0.51 -32.34
C TRP A 331 15.03 0.87 -33.30
N THR A 332 14.57 2.13 -33.29
CA THR A 332 13.59 2.67 -34.24
C THR A 332 14.22 2.95 -35.61
N LEU A 333 15.41 3.55 -35.61
CA LEU A 333 16.05 4.10 -36.81
C LEU A 333 16.95 3.10 -37.56
N GLY A 334 17.55 2.15 -36.84
CA GLY A 334 18.49 1.15 -37.36
C GLY A 334 19.94 1.63 -37.39
N ASP A 335 20.87 0.79 -36.93
CA ASP A 335 22.30 1.08 -36.86
C ASP A 335 22.91 1.48 -38.23
N ASP A 336 22.45 0.86 -39.31
CA ASP A 336 22.86 1.16 -40.70
C ASP A 336 22.52 2.60 -41.11
N PHE A 337 21.37 3.13 -40.65
CA PHE A 337 20.95 4.50 -40.94
C PHE A 337 21.69 5.49 -40.05
N MET A 338 21.81 5.18 -38.76
CA MET A 338 22.56 5.98 -37.78
C MET A 338 24.01 6.19 -38.24
N THR A 339 24.71 5.12 -38.58
CA THR A 339 26.12 5.18 -39.02
C THR A 339 26.26 5.65 -40.47
N GLY A 340 25.54 5.05 -41.41
CA GLY A 340 25.75 5.24 -42.85
C GLY A 340 25.08 6.48 -43.46
N LYS A 341 24.05 7.05 -42.82
CA LYS A 341 23.34 8.25 -43.30
C LYS A 341 23.42 9.44 -42.36
N LEU A 342 23.26 9.22 -41.05
CA LEU A 342 23.38 10.30 -40.06
C LEU A 342 24.83 10.53 -39.61
N GLY A 343 25.77 9.65 -39.96
CA GLY A 343 27.19 9.80 -39.64
C GLY A 343 27.51 9.66 -38.14
N VAL A 344 26.67 8.97 -37.38
CA VAL A 344 26.89 8.68 -35.96
C VAL A 344 28.07 7.71 -35.82
N PRO A 345 29.11 8.03 -35.03
CA PRO A 345 30.24 7.12 -34.80
C PRO A 345 29.77 5.79 -34.19
N ALA A 346 30.29 4.66 -34.69
CA ALA A 346 29.84 3.32 -34.29
C ALA A 346 30.11 3.00 -32.81
N ASP A 347 31.15 3.61 -32.23
CA ASP A 347 31.49 3.60 -30.81
C ASP A 347 30.44 4.34 -29.95
N ARG A 348 29.84 5.42 -30.46
CA ARG A 348 28.78 6.19 -29.79
C ARG A 348 27.40 5.52 -29.82
N LEU A 349 27.17 4.48 -30.63
CA LEU A 349 25.87 3.77 -30.68
C LEU A 349 25.47 3.05 -29.37
N ASN A 350 26.41 2.88 -28.44
CA ASN A 350 26.18 2.26 -27.13
C ASN A 350 26.45 3.23 -25.97
N ASP A 351 26.65 4.52 -26.27
CA ASP A 351 26.92 5.57 -25.28
C ASP A 351 25.59 6.21 -24.85
N PRO A 352 25.17 6.05 -23.57
CA PRO A 352 23.90 6.62 -23.10
C PRO A 352 23.84 8.15 -23.21
N SER A 353 25.00 8.83 -23.17
CA SER A 353 25.09 10.30 -23.21
C SER A 353 25.00 10.90 -24.62
N PHE A 354 24.73 10.08 -25.65
CA PHE A 354 24.71 10.53 -27.04
C PHE A 354 23.37 11.18 -27.45
N ASP A 355 23.32 12.52 -27.44
CA ASP A 355 22.18 13.27 -27.95
C ASP A 355 22.19 13.34 -29.50
N LEU A 356 21.33 12.53 -30.13
CA LEU A 356 21.16 12.49 -31.58
C LEU A 356 20.68 13.83 -32.17
N PHE A 357 19.85 14.59 -31.47
CA PHE A 357 19.35 15.87 -32.00
C PHE A 357 20.46 16.93 -32.02
N ALA A 358 21.32 16.94 -30.99
CA ALA A 358 22.51 17.78 -30.97
C ALA A 358 23.51 17.41 -32.09
N HIS A 359 23.73 16.10 -32.33
CA HIS A 359 24.54 15.62 -33.47
C HIS A 359 23.93 16.01 -34.83
N LEU A 360 22.60 15.99 -34.95
CA LEU A 360 21.89 16.50 -36.13
C LEU A 360 21.89 18.04 -36.23
N GLY A 361 22.44 18.76 -35.24
CA GLY A 361 22.56 20.22 -35.25
C GLY A 361 21.28 20.98 -34.89
N PHE A 362 20.37 20.36 -34.13
CA PHE A 362 19.27 21.05 -33.46
C PHE A 362 19.72 21.53 -32.08
N SER A 363 19.22 22.68 -31.62
CA SER A 363 19.49 23.17 -30.26
C SER A 363 18.55 22.53 -29.23
N LYS A 364 18.90 22.60 -27.93
CA LYS A 364 17.99 22.15 -26.85
C LYS A 364 16.60 22.81 -26.96
N LYS A 365 16.52 24.08 -27.38
CA LYS A 365 15.25 24.80 -27.59
C LYS A 365 14.41 24.25 -28.75
N ASP A 366 15.05 23.77 -29.81
CA ASP A 366 14.36 23.13 -30.93
C ASP A 366 13.77 21.78 -30.50
N VAL A 367 14.53 21.02 -29.69
CA VAL A 367 14.06 19.76 -29.08
C VAL A 367 12.92 20.02 -28.11
N GLU A 368 13.03 21.00 -27.21
CA GLU A 368 11.96 21.41 -26.27
C GLU A 368 10.68 21.83 -27.00
N ALA A 369 10.78 22.65 -28.05
CA ALA A 369 9.61 23.14 -28.79
C ALA A 369 8.93 22.04 -29.61
N ALA A 370 9.71 21.15 -30.25
CA ALA A 370 9.16 19.96 -30.90
C ALA A 370 8.56 18.99 -29.88
N ASN A 371 9.17 18.83 -28.71
CA ASN A 371 8.66 17.95 -27.66
C ASN A 371 7.37 18.47 -27.04
N GLU A 372 7.22 19.78 -26.83
CA GLU A 372 5.96 20.38 -26.38
C GLU A 372 4.83 20.14 -27.38
N HIS A 373 5.11 20.33 -28.68
CA HIS A 373 4.15 20.08 -29.75
C HIS A 373 3.73 18.60 -29.85
N VAL A 374 4.71 17.68 -29.83
CA VAL A 374 4.46 16.25 -30.03
C VAL A 374 3.94 15.59 -28.74
N CYS A 375 4.63 15.82 -27.62
CA CYS A 375 4.40 15.11 -26.37
C CYS A 375 3.50 15.87 -25.39
N GLY A 376 3.29 17.18 -25.55
CA GLY A 376 2.43 18.01 -24.71
C GLY A 376 3.17 18.72 -23.58
N ALA A 377 2.66 19.89 -23.19
CA ALA A 377 3.17 20.65 -22.05
C ALA A 377 2.81 20.02 -20.68
N MET A 378 1.82 19.12 -20.65
CA MET A 378 1.18 18.53 -19.46
C MET A 378 0.47 19.54 -18.53
N THR A 379 0.43 20.83 -18.88
CA THR A 379 -0.22 21.91 -18.13
C THR A 379 -1.09 22.77 -19.07
N LEU A 380 -2.00 23.55 -18.50
CA LEU A 380 -2.71 24.62 -19.22
C LEU A 380 -2.01 25.98 -19.09
N GLU A 381 -0.97 26.10 -18.25
CA GLU A 381 -0.19 27.34 -18.13
C GLU A 381 0.53 27.65 -19.46
N GLY A 382 0.11 28.73 -20.13
CA GLY A 382 0.63 29.13 -21.44
C GLY A 382 -0.09 28.51 -22.65
N ALA A 383 -1.17 27.74 -22.43
CA ALA A 383 -2.00 27.20 -23.50
C ALA A 383 -2.62 28.32 -24.38
N PRO A 384 -2.86 28.07 -25.67
CA PRO A 384 -3.55 29.03 -26.53
C PRO A 384 -4.97 29.32 -26.00
N HIS A 385 -5.45 30.56 -26.14
CA HIS A 385 -6.77 31.04 -25.69
C HIS A 385 -7.04 31.04 -24.17
N ILE A 386 -6.26 30.35 -23.34
CA ILE A 386 -6.54 30.25 -21.90
C ILE A 386 -6.49 31.63 -21.23
N ARG A 387 -7.48 31.92 -20.39
CA ARG A 387 -7.53 33.13 -19.56
C ARG A 387 -6.81 32.89 -18.24
N THR A 388 -5.98 33.83 -17.81
CA THR A 388 -5.16 33.70 -16.59
C THR A 388 -6.02 33.56 -15.33
N GLU A 389 -7.17 34.21 -15.32
CA GLU A 389 -8.18 34.17 -14.26
C GLU A 389 -8.84 32.80 -14.07
N ASP A 390 -8.85 31.94 -15.09
CA ASP A 390 -9.44 30.59 -15.02
C ASP A 390 -8.45 29.52 -14.53
N LEU A 391 -7.15 29.78 -14.61
CA LEU A 391 -6.11 28.81 -14.22
C LEU A 391 -6.29 28.19 -12.82
N PRO A 392 -6.81 28.88 -11.78
CA PRO A 392 -7.08 28.28 -10.47
C PRO A 392 -8.06 27.09 -10.47
N VAL A 393 -8.87 26.92 -11.53
CA VAL A 393 -9.75 25.75 -11.70
C VAL A 393 -8.94 24.46 -11.96
N PHE A 394 -7.72 24.62 -12.48
CA PHE A 394 -6.86 23.53 -12.95
C PHE A 394 -5.66 23.25 -12.03
N ASP A 395 -5.61 23.90 -10.86
CA ASP A 395 -4.53 23.68 -9.89
C ASP A 395 -4.60 22.26 -9.31
N CYS A 396 -3.57 21.46 -9.56
CA CYS A 396 -3.40 20.12 -9.00
C CYS A 396 -2.62 20.12 -7.68
N ALA A 397 -2.56 18.99 -7.00
CA ALA A 397 -1.74 18.77 -5.80
C ALA A 397 -0.23 18.95 -6.01
N ASN A 398 0.23 18.98 -7.27
CA ASN A 398 1.62 19.17 -7.66
C ASN A 398 1.70 20.03 -8.94
N PRO A 399 2.84 20.70 -9.20
CA PRO A 399 3.12 21.33 -10.49
C PRO A 399 2.99 20.32 -11.64
N CYS A 400 2.35 20.74 -12.73
CA CYS A 400 2.09 19.88 -13.89
C CYS A 400 3.10 20.14 -15.02
N GLY A 401 3.84 19.10 -15.44
CA GLY A 401 4.81 19.19 -16.54
C GLY A 401 6.07 20.01 -16.23
N LYS A 402 6.96 20.14 -17.21
CA LYS A 402 8.25 20.86 -17.08
C LYS A 402 8.09 22.38 -16.87
N LYS A 403 6.96 22.96 -17.31
CA LYS A 403 6.73 24.42 -17.32
C LYS A 403 5.69 24.90 -16.31
N GLY A 404 4.89 24.00 -15.74
CA GLY A 404 3.88 24.35 -14.75
C GLY A 404 4.53 24.83 -13.45
N LYS A 405 3.94 25.87 -12.87
CA LYS A 405 4.37 26.51 -11.61
C LYS A 405 3.23 26.60 -10.60
N ARG A 406 1.98 26.48 -11.06
CA ARG A 406 0.80 26.46 -10.20
C ARG A 406 0.59 25.08 -9.60
N PHE A 407 0.26 25.08 -8.31
CA PHE A 407 -0.17 23.91 -7.56
C PHE A 407 -0.93 24.37 -6.31
N LEU A 408 -1.73 23.46 -5.75
CA LEU A 408 -2.51 23.70 -4.56
C LEU A 408 -1.61 23.81 -3.33
N SER A 409 -1.77 24.90 -2.57
CA SER A 409 -0.98 25.17 -1.38
C SER A 409 -1.24 24.14 -0.28
N VAL A 410 -0.27 23.93 0.61
CA VAL A 410 -0.44 23.10 1.82
C VAL A 410 -1.64 23.55 2.65
N GLU A 411 -1.87 24.86 2.73
CA GLU A 411 -3.02 25.48 3.39
C GLU A 411 -4.35 25.15 2.71
N SER A 412 -4.42 25.09 1.38
CA SER A 412 -5.63 24.70 0.62
C SER A 412 -6.09 23.28 0.95
N HIS A 413 -5.16 22.32 1.03
CA HIS A 413 -5.46 20.94 1.39
C HIS A 413 -6.06 20.87 2.80
N ILE A 414 -5.49 21.62 3.76
CA ILE A 414 -5.96 21.68 5.15
C ILE A 414 -7.32 22.38 5.27
N ARG A 415 -7.53 23.50 4.56
CA ARG A 415 -8.81 24.24 4.59
C ARG A 415 -9.96 23.45 3.96
N MET A 416 -9.71 22.67 2.90
CA MET A 416 -10.73 21.77 2.36
C MET A 416 -11.10 20.64 3.34
N MET A 417 -10.11 20.04 4.02
CA MET A 417 -10.41 19.10 5.12
C MET A 417 -11.25 19.78 6.21
N ALA A 418 -10.91 21.01 6.58
CA ALA A 418 -11.57 21.73 7.67
C ALA A 418 -13.02 22.10 7.35
N ALA A 419 -13.36 22.40 6.10
CA ALA A 419 -14.75 22.62 5.68
C ALA A 419 -15.59 21.34 5.72
N SER A 420 -14.98 20.16 5.54
CA SER A 420 -15.67 18.86 5.55
C SER A 420 -15.72 18.20 6.94
N GLN A 421 -14.65 18.30 7.74
CA GLN A 421 -14.50 17.58 9.01
C GLN A 421 -15.63 17.77 10.05
N PRO A 422 -16.24 18.97 10.23
CA PRO A 422 -17.35 19.18 11.17
C PRO A 422 -18.56 18.29 10.88
N PHE A 423 -18.64 17.73 9.67
CA PHE A 423 -19.76 16.92 9.20
C PHE A 423 -19.42 15.44 9.09
N ILE A 424 -18.19 15.02 9.39
CA ILE A 424 -17.78 13.62 9.34
C ILE A 424 -17.72 13.07 10.77
N SER A 425 -18.46 11.99 11.04
CA SER A 425 -18.53 11.39 12.38
C SER A 425 -17.20 10.74 12.79
N GLY A 426 -16.57 9.99 11.88
CA GLY A 426 -15.16 9.65 11.96
C GLY A 426 -14.26 10.81 11.49
N ALA A 427 -13.19 10.49 10.77
CA ALA A 427 -12.20 11.42 10.25
C ALA A 427 -12.04 11.32 8.73
N ILE A 428 -10.97 11.94 8.21
CA ILE A 428 -10.70 12.12 6.79
C ILE A 428 -9.31 11.57 6.47
N SER A 429 -9.25 10.51 5.66
CA SER A 429 -8.02 10.04 5.03
C SER A 429 -7.71 10.94 3.82
N LYS A 430 -6.81 11.89 4.03
CA LYS A 430 -6.28 12.79 3.01
C LYS A 430 -4.79 12.97 3.22
N THR A 431 -4.03 12.97 2.14
CA THR A 431 -2.61 13.31 2.15
C THR A 431 -2.43 14.79 1.77
N ILE A 432 -1.73 15.53 2.63
CA ILE A 432 -1.31 16.89 2.35
C ILE A 432 0.07 16.81 1.71
N ASN A 433 0.13 17.03 0.40
CA ASN A 433 1.39 17.03 -0.35
C ASN A 433 2.16 18.32 -0.05
N MET A 434 3.48 18.19 0.05
CA MET A 434 4.41 19.30 0.28
C MET A 434 5.60 19.16 -0.69
N PRO A 435 6.11 20.26 -1.27
CA PRO A 435 7.25 20.21 -2.18
C PRO A 435 8.53 19.73 -1.47
N ASN A 436 9.51 19.25 -2.23
CA ASN A 436 10.71 18.60 -1.69
C ASN A 436 11.52 19.49 -0.72
N ASP A 437 11.52 20.80 -0.97
CA ASP A 437 12.20 21.85 -0.19
C ASP A 437 11.48 22.22 1.12
N ALA A 438 10.25 21.74 1.34
CA ALA A 438 9.45 22.08 2.52
C ALA A 438 10.18 21.78 3.84
N THR A 439 10.22 22.78 4.71
CA THR A 439 11.04 22.78 5.93
C THR A 439 10.33 22.15 7.13
N VAL A 440 11.06 21.98 8.23
CA VAL A 440 10.50 21.56 9.52
C VAL A 440 9.48 22.58 10.05
N GLU A 441 9.67 23.87 9.76
CA GLU A 441 8.73 24.92 10.18
C GLU A 441 7.43 24.85 9.37
N ASP A 442 7.48 24.56 8.07
CA ASP A 442 6.29 24.38 7.24
C ASP A 442 5.45 23.19 7.72
N CYS A 443 6.10 22.06 8.02
CA CYS A 443 5.44 20.90 8.65
C CYS A 443 4.79 21.28 9.99
N LYS A 444 5.49 22.06 10.83
CA LYS A 444 4.97 22.55 12.12
C LYS A 444 3.77 23.49 11.95
N GLN A 445 3.82 24.45 11.04
CA GLN A 445 2.68 25.33 10.75
C GLN A 445 1.49 24.56 10.18
N SER A 446 1.74 23.55 9.34
CA SER A 446 0.69 22.66 8.80
C SER A 446 -0.07 21.94 9.92
N TYR A 447 0.64 21.34 10.88
CA TYR A 447 0.02 20.70 12.03
C TYR A 447 -0.68 21.70 12.97
N MET A 448 -0.08 22.87 13.20
CA MET A 448 -0.69 23.93 14.02
C MET A 448 -1.97 24.50 13.40
N LEU A 449 -2.03 24.64 12.07
CA LEU A 449 -3.23 25.06 11.36
C LEU A 449 -4.32 23.97 11.42
N SER A 450 -3.96 22.71 11.19
CA SER A 450 -4.88 21.57 11.31
C SER A 450 -5.51 21.46 12.70
N TRP A 451 -4.71 21.65 13.75
CA TRP A 451 -5.19 21.67 15.13
C TRP A 451 -6.15 22.84 15.39
N LYS A 452 -5.78 24.06 14.98
CA LYS A 452 -6.63 25.27 15.13
C LYS A 452 -7.97 25.18 14.40
N LEU A 453 -8.05 24.40 13.32
CA LEU A 453 -9.25 24.18 12.52
C LEU A 453 -10.02 22.90 12.91
N ALA A 454 -9.76 22.36 14.11
CA ALA A 454 -10.40 21.17 14.66
C ALA A 454 -10.38 19.92 13.74
N LEU A 455 -9.29 19.70 13.00
CA LEU A 455 -9.09 18.43 12.30
C LEU A 455 -8.86 17.29 13.30
N LYS A 456 -9.40 16.10 13.01
CA LYS A 456 -9.18 14.89 13.82
C LYS A 456 -7.84 14.22 13.49
N ALA A 457 -7.40 14.29 12.24
CA ALA A 457 -6.10 13.78 11.79
C ALA A 457 -5.49 14.66 10.69
N ASN A 458 -4.17 14.53 10.51
CA ASN A 458 -3.40 15.10 9.40
C ASN A 458 -2.29 14.12 9.02
N ALA A 459 -2.16 13.81 7.72
CA ALA A 459 -1.01 13.12 7.15
C ALA A 459 -0.29 14.03 6.15
N LEU A 460 0.94 14.42 6.46
CA LEU A 460 1.83 15.13 5.55
C LEU A 460 2.62 14.14 4.68
N TYR A 461 2.80 14.48 3.40
CA TYR A 461 3.74 13.82 2.51
C TYR A 461 4.62 14.86 1.82
N ARG A 462 5.90 14.89 2.18
CA ARG A 462 6.89 15.69 1.45
C ARG A 462 7.42 14.91 0.26
N ASP A 463 7.48 15.53 -0.90
CA ASP A 463 8.08 14.91 -2.08
C ASP A 463 9.55 14.49 -1.84
N GLY A 464 10.00 13.44 -2.51
CA GLY A 464 11.31 12.80 -2.31
C GLY A 464 11.47 12.05 -0.97
N SER A 465 10.48 12.06 -0.06
CA SER A 465 10.59 11.40 1.24
C SER A 465 10.53 9.85 1.20
N LYS A 466 10.11 9.26 0.07
CA LYS A 466 10.07 7.81 -0.16
C LYS A 466 10.88 7.43 -1.40
N LEU A 467 11.70 6.38 -1.27
CA LEU A 467 12.56 5.84 -2.33
C LEU A 467 11.79 5.23 -3.52
N SER A 468 10.53 4.86 -3.31
CA SER A 468 9.59 4.53 -4.39
C SER A 468 8.28 5.29 -4.17
N GLN A 469 7.75 5.83 -5.26
CA GLN A 469 6.49 6.58 -5.29
C GLN A 469 5.50 5.87 -6.25
N PRO A 470 4.23 5.64 -5.87
CA PRO A 470 3.23 5.05 -6.79
C PRO A 470 2.83 6.01 -7.91
N LEU A 471 2.88 7.31 -7.64
CA LEU A 471 2.67 8.43 -8.56
C LEU A 471 3.80 9.42 -8.28
N ASN A 472 4.43 9.94 -9.33
CA ASN A 472 5.49 10.95 -9.25
C ASN A 472 5.14 12.08 -10.22
N SER A 473 5.13 13.32 -9.74
CA SER A 473 4.93 14.54 -10.54
C SER A 473 6.19 14.90 -11.33
N GLN A 474 7.38 14.65 -10.77
CA GLN A 474 8.68 14.93 -11.37
C GLN A 474 9.36 13.65 -11.88
N ILE A 475 8.94 13.18 -13.05
CA ILE A 475 9.81 12.40 -13.94
C ILE A 475 10.84 13.34 -14.63
N LEU A 476 10.66 14.67 -14.51
CA LEU A 476 11.25 15.69 -15.39
C LEU A 476 11.70 16.95 -14.59
N GLY A 477 12.52 16.80 -13.55
CA GLY A 477 13.25 17.91 -12.93
C GLY A 477 14.48 18.35 -13.74
N ASP A 478 15.28 19.32 -13.27
CA ASP A 478 16.49 19.75 -14.00
C ASP A 478 17.60 18.68 -14.04
N ASP A 479 17.60 17.73 -13.08
CA ASP A 479 18.44 16.52 -13.11
C ASP A 479 17.97 15.49 -14.17
N ALA A 480 16.99 15.82 -15.02
CA ALA A 480 16.41 14.88 -15.99
C ALA A 480 17.35 14.43 -17.10
N ASP A 481 18.44 15.17 -17.40
CA ASP A 481 19.48 14.64 -18.30
C ASP A 481 20.16 13.40 -17.64
N GLU A 482 20.55 13.47 -16.36
CA GLU A 482 21.09 12.30 -15.65
C GLU A 482 20.05 11.21 -15.37
N ALA A 483 18.81 11.59 -15.06
CA ALA A 483 17.74 10.63 -14.75
C ALA A 483 17.22 9.90 -16.00
N ALA A 484 17.17 10.54 -17.17
CA ALA A 484 16.81 9.90 -18.43
C ALA A 484 17.91 8.93 -18.89
N ASP A 485 19.17 9.36 -18.87
CA ASP A 485 20.33 8.52 -19.19
C ASP A 485 20.41 7.31 -18.26
N ALA A 486 20.11 7.49 -16.96
CA ALA A 486 20.03 6.40 -15.98
C ALA A 486 18.89 5.40 -16.26
N VAL A 487 17.79 5.82 -16.90
CA VAL A 487 16.68 4.94 -17.30
C VAL A 487 17.00 4.19 -18.59
N ASP A 488 17.60 4.82 -19.59
CA ASP A 488 17.95 4.15 -20.86
C ASP A 488 19.10 3.15 -20.68
N ALA A 489 20.09 3.49 -19.84
CA ALA A 489 21.12 2.55 -19.39
C ALA A 489 20.55 1.33 -18.63
N LEU A 490 19.38 1.46 -17.98
CA LEU A 490 18.69 0.34 -17.32
C LEU A 490 17.83 -0.49 -18.28
N MET A 491 17.25 0.15 -19.31
CA MET A 491 16.36 -0.50 -20.28
C MET A 491 17.12 -1.28 -21.37
N SER A 492 18.31 -0.83 -21.76
CA SER A 492 19.12 -1.47 -22.81
C SER A 492 19.73 -2.83 -22.41
N GLN A 493 19.83 -3.15 -21.10
CA GLN A 493 20.52 -4.36 -20.64
C GLN A 493 19.62 -5.62 -20.50
N PRO A 494 20.17 -6.84 -20.65
CA PRO A 494 19.49 -8.11 -20.32
C PRO A 494 19.10 -8.21 -18.84
N LEU A 495 18.03 -8.95 -18.56
CA LEU A 495 17.39 -9.02 -17.23
C LEU A 495 18.35 -9.40 -16.08
N ALA A 496 19.35 -10.25 -16.34
CA ALA A 496 20.33 -10.65 -15.33
C ALA A 496 21.35 -9.56 -14.97
N ALA A 497 21.69 -8.67 -15.92
CA ALA A 497 22.62 -7.57 -15.71
C ALA A 497 21.94 -6.39 -14.99
N ARG A 498 20.66 -6.11 -15.31
CA ARG A 498 19.83 -5.13 -14.59
C ARG A 498 19.85 -5.35 -13.07
N THR A 499 19.75 -6.61 -12.62
CA THR A 499 19.81 -6.95 -11.19
C THR A 499 21.15 -6.59 -10.55
N ALA A 500 22.27 -6.75 -11.28
CA ALA A 500 23.60 -6.39 -10.78
C ALA A 500 23.74 -4.86 -10.64
N THR A 501 23.48 -4.09 -11.70
CA THR A 501 23.65 -2.63 -11.68
C THR A 501 22.64 -1.92 -10.76
N VAL A 502 21.42 -2.46 -10.58
CA VAL A 502 20.50 -1.98 -9.53
C VAL A 502 21.08 -2.25 -8.13
N THR A 503 21.73 -3.39 -7.91
CA THR A 503 22.40 -3.69 -6.63
C THR A 503 23.58 -2.75 -6.38
N GLU A 504 24.40 -2.47 -7.40
CA GLU A 504 25.53 -1.53 -7.31
C GLU A 504 25.06 -0.09 -7.00
N LYS A 505 24.03 0.43 -7.71
CA LYS A 505 23.50 1.78 -7.43
C LYS A 505 22.77 1.88 -6.08
N ILE A 506 22.20 0.78 -5.57
CA ILE A 506 21.71 0.71 -4.18
C ILE A 506 22.89 0.82 -3.21
N VAL A 507 24.00 0.12 -3.45
CA VAL A 507 25.21 0.22 -2.62
C VAL A 507 25.83 1.62 -2.66
N GLU A 508 25.93 2.27 -3.83
CA GLU A 508 26.46 3.65 -3.92
C GLU A 508 25.62 4.66 -3.13
N LYS A 509 24.27 4.62 -3.24
CA LYS A 509 23.41 5.51 -2.46
C LYS A 509 23.35 5.19 -0.97
N ILE A 510 23.62 3.94 -0.57
CA ILE A 510 23.87 3.60 0.85
C ILE A 510 25.19 4.23 1.31
N VAL A 511 26.26 4.14 0.51
CA VAL A 511 27.57 4.74 0.84
C VAL A 511 27.49 6.26 0.99
N GLU A 512 26.86 6.98 0.05
CA GLU A 512 26.67 8.45 0.20
C GLU A 512 25.88 8.82 1.46
N ARG A 513 24.81 8.08 1.77
CA ARG A 513 23.95 8.39 2.92
C ARG A 513 24.64 8.10 4.25
N VAL A 514 25.53 7.10 4.30
CA VAL A 514 26.39 6.80 5.47
C VAL A 514 27.48 7.86 5.64
N VAL A 515 28.07 8.38 4.55
CA VAL A 515 29.14 9.40 4.56
C VAL A 515 28.73 10.72 5.25
N TYR A 516 27.42 11.02 5.33
CA TYR A 516 26.90 12.17 6.07
C TYR A 516 26.61 11.92 7.56
N VAL A 517 26.53 10.66 8.00
CA VAL A 517 26.20 10.32 9.40
C VAL A 517 27.44 9.95 10.22
N GLU A 518 28.39 9.19 9.65
CA GLU A 518 29.60 8.76 10.36
C GLU A 518 30.91 9.16 9.66
N ARG A 519 31.31 10.43 9.82
CA ARG A 519 32.68 10.89 9.44
C ARG A 519 33.80 10.34 10.36
N GLU A 520 33.50 9.47 11.32
CA GLU A 520 34.46 8.88 12.25
C GLU A 520 34.36 7.34 12.38
N LYS A 521 34.50 6.59 11.28
CA LYS A 521 35.23 5.28 11.21
C LYS A 521 35.24 4.70 9.79
N ALA A 522 36.23 5.05 8.98
CA ALA A 522 36.61 4.26 7.80
C ALA A 522 37.34 2.96 8.24
N LYS A 523 36.62 2.04 8.90
CA LYS A 523 37.12 0.69 9.22
C LYS A 523 37.02 -0.19 7.98
N GLY A 524 38.15 -0.77 7.55
CA GLY A 524 38.12 -1.93 6.65
C GLY A 524 37.54 -3.17 7.34
N ARG A 525 37.03 -4.12 6.53
CA ARG A 525 36.34 -5.36 6.94
C ARG A 525 36.73 -5.88 8.32
N ASP A 526 35.79 -5.85 9.26
CA ASP A 526 35.96 -6.31 10.63
C ASP A 526 35.95 -7.84 10.67
N LYS A 527 37.13 -8.46 10.78
CA LYS A 527 37.32 -9.91 10.60
C LYS A 527 36.85 -10.68 11.83
N LEU A 528 35.90 -11.59 11.62
CA LEU A 528 35.43 -12.53 12.65
C LEU A 528 36.58 -13.34 13.29
N PRO A 529 36.47 -13.68 14.59
CA PRO A 529 37.40 -14.57 15.27
C PRO A 529 37.54 -15.95 14.59
N GLY A 530 38.76 -16.48 14.58
CA GLY A 530 39.08 -17.80 14.02
C GLY A 530 38.37 -18.96 14.75
N ARG A 531 37.94 -18.75 15.99
CA ARG A 531 36.98 -19.57 16.73
C ARG A 531 35.94 -18.63 17.32
N ARG A 532 34.66 -18.85 16.99
CA ARG A 532 33.53 -17.97 17.31
C ARG A 532 32.33 -18.75 17.83
N LYS A 533 31.33 -18.01 18.35
CA LYS A 533 30.04 -18.53 18.81
C LYS A 533 28.97 -18.37 17.72
N GLY A 534 27.74 -18.79 18.00
CA GLY A 534 26.62 -18.85 17.07
C GLY A 534 25.74 -20.08 17.32
N TYR A 535 24.57 -20.13 16.70
CA TYR A 535 23.61 -21.24 16.82
C TYR A 535 23.41 -21.98 15.50
N THR A 536 22.60 -23.05 15.53
CA THR A 536 22.14 -23.78 14.35
C THR A 536 20.65 -24.05 14.51
N GLN A 537 19.84 -23.25 13.84
CA GLN A 537 18.39 -23.41 13.83
C GLN A 537 17.95 -24.25 12.63
N LYS A 538 17.12 -25.26 12.89
CA LYS A 538 16.64 -26.21 11.90
C LYS A 538 15.12 -26.13 11.80
N ALA A 539 14.63 -25.64 10.66
CA ALA A 539 13.20 -25.55 10.39
C ALA A 539 12.83 -26.26 9.07
N ALA A 540 11.53 -26.30 8.77
CA ALA A 540 11.02 -26.54 7.44
C ALA A 540 9.95 -25.51 7.08
N VAL A 541 10.12 -24.80 5.95
CA VAL A 541 9.22 -23.77 5.45
C VAL A 541 8.50 -24.32 4.22
N GLY A 542 7.16 -24.38 4.23
CA GLY A 542 6.41 -24.99 3.12
C GLY A 542 6.78 -26.46 2.84
N GLY A 543 7.27 -27.17 3.85
CA GLY A 543 7.79 -28.55 3.74
C GLY A 543 9.27 -28.67 3.33
N HIS A 544 9.91 -27.58 2.89
CA HIS A 544 11.33 -27.55 2.52
C HIS A 544 12.24 -27.33 3.73
N LYS A 545 13.26 -28.18 3.92
CA LYS A 545 14.11 -28.15 5.12
C LYS A 545 15.22 -27.13 4.98
N VAL A 546 15.29 -26.20 5.94
CA VAL A 546 16.30 -25.14 6.02
C VAL A 546 17.06 -25.23 7.34
N TYR A 547 18.38 -25.05 7.26
CA TYR A 547 19.31 -25.02 8.38
C TYR A 547 20.03 -23.68 8.35
N LEU A 548 19.57 -22.75 9.19
CA LEU A 548 20.25 -21.48 9.43
C LEU A 548 21.36 -21.72 10.46
N ARG A 549 22.58 -21.26 10.18
CA ARG A 549 23.65 -21.18 11.19
C ARG A 549 24.20 -19.77 11.24
N THR A 550 24.64 -19.34 12.42
CA THR A 550 25.19 -18.00 12.64
C THR A 550 26.64 -18.08 13.10
N GLY A 551 27.40 -16.99 12.88
CA GLY A 551 28.71 -16.78 13.46
C GLY A 551 28.78 -15.39 14.11
N GLU A 552 29.18 -15.35 15.36
CA GLU A 552 29.13 -14.18 16.24
C GLU A 552 30.51 -13.54 16.45
N TYR A 553 30.54 -12.23 16.63
CA TYR A 553 31.65 -11.52 17.26
C TYR A 553 31.69 -11.78 18.77
N ASP A 554 32.81 -11.48 19.43
CA ASP A 554 32.95 -11.68 20.88
C ASP A 554 32.01 -10.79 21.72
N ASP A 555 31.49 -9.71 21.14
CA ASP A 555 30.46 -8.83 21.73
C ASP A 555 29.01 -9.37 21.60
N GLY A 556 28.80 -10.46 20.85
CA GLY A 556 27.50 -11.09 20.63
C GLY A 556 26.76 -10.63 19.37
N ARG A 557 27.25 -9.65 18.61
CA ARG A 557 26.67 -9.30 17.30
C ARG A 557 26.91 -10.42 16.28
N VAL A 558 25.95 -10.67 15.40
CA VAL A 558 26.14 -11.58 14.26
C VAL A 558 27.03 -10.94 13.19
N GLY A 559 27.98 -11.72 12.65
CA GLY A 559 28.88 -11.31 11.57
C GLY A 559 28.90 -12.25 10.37
N GLU A 560 28.29 -13.44 10.46
CA GLU A 560 28.06 -14.30 9.31
C GLU A 560 26.83 -15.20 9.50
N ILE A 561 26.26 -15.64 8.38
CA ILE A 561 25.17 -16.60 8.32
C ILE A 561 25.47 -17.68 7.25
N PHE A 562 24.97 -18.89 7.47
CA PHE A 562 24.98 -19.98 6.49
C PHE A 562 23.57 -20.54 6.33
N ILE A 563 23.21 -20.87 5.09
CA ILE A 563 21.88 -21.39 4.73
C ILE A 563 22.07 -22.74 4.04
N ASP A 564 21.89 -23.83 4.79
CA ASP A 564 21.92 -25.19 4.27
C ASP A 564 20.50 -25.70 3.95
N MET A 565 20.35 -26.42 2.85
CA MET A 565 19.07 -26.94 2.37
C MET A 565 19.20 -28.32 1.73
N HIS A 566 18.17 -29.17 1.88
CA HIS A 566 18.16 -30.56 1.41
C HIS A 566 16.88 -30.93 0.62
N LYS A 567 17.12 -31.40 -0.63
CA LYS A 567 16.19 -31.85 -1.70
C LYS A 567 15.89 -30.82 -2.80
N GLU A 568 16.43 -29.62 -2.72
CA GLU A 568 16.31 -28.56 -3.72
C GLU A 568 17.31 -28.75 -4.86
N GLY A 569 16.97 -28.22 -6.04
CA GLY A 569 17.83 -28.21 -7.22
C GLY A 569 19.16 -27.48 -6.97
N ALA A 570 20.23 -27.93 -7.64
CA ALA A 570 21.59 -27.42 -7.40
C ALA A 570 21.71 -25.89 -7.52
N ALA A 571 21.06 -25.29 -8.52
CA ALA A 571 21.05 -23.85 -8.73
C ALA A 571 20.49 -23.06 -7.54
N PHE A 572 19.39 -23.53 -6.93
CA PHE A 572 18.76 -22.86 -5.78
C PHE A 572 19.67 -22.91 -4.54
N ARG A 573 20.30 -24.07 -4.30
CA ARG A 573 21.26 -24.24 -3.20
C ARG A 573 22.50 -23.37 -3.36
N SER A 574 23.04 -23.28 -4.58
CA SER A 574 24.15 -22.37 -4.90
C SER A 574 23.75 -20.90 -4.74
N LEU A 575 22.52 -20.52 -5.11
CA LEU A 575 22.00 -19.17 -4.92
C LEU A 575 21.88 -18.81 -3.44
N MET A 576 21.28 -19.69 -2.61
CA MET A 576 21.16 -19.47 -1.16
C MET A 576 22.52 -19.39 -0.46
N ASN A 577 23.51 -20.21 -0.87
CA ASN A 577 24.87 -20.13 -0.35
C ASN A 577 25.57 -18.82 -0.74
N ASN A 578 25.47 -18.40 -2.01
CA ASN A 578 26.03 -17.12 -2.47
C ASN A 578 25.37 -15.92 -1.78
N PHE A 579 24.06 -15.98 -1.54
CA PHE A 579 23.32 -14.98 -0.77
C PHE A 579 23.81 -14.92 0.68
N ALA A 580 23.95 -16.07 1.37
CA ALA A 580 24.46 -16.14 2.73
C ALA A 580 25.88 -15.52 2.85
N ILE A 581 26.75 -15.77 1.85
CA ILE A 581 28.08 -15.15 1.77
C ILE A 581 27.99 -13.63 1.59
N ALA A 582 27.08 -13.13 0.74
CA ALA A 582 26.91 -11.68 0.52
C ALA A 582 26.46 -10.95 1.79
N ILE A 583 25.46 -11.48 2.51
CA ILE A 583 24.99 -10.92 3.79
C ILE A 583 26.12 -10.95 4.84
N SER A 584 26.85 -12.07 4.93
CA SER A 584 27.99 -12.21 5.84
C SER A 584 29.11 -11.20 5.56
N LEU A 585 29.38 -10.90 4.28
CA LEU A 585 30.33 -9.85 3.91
C LEU A 585 29.81 -8.48 4.32
N GLY A 586 28.54 -8.15 4.06
CA GLY A 586 27.95 -6.87 4.42
C GLY A 586 27.96 -6.57 5.92
N LEU A 587 27.58 -7.56 6.75
CA LEU A 587 27.72 -7.47 8.22
C LEU A 587 29.18 -7.19 8.63
N GLN A 588 30.16 -7.84 7.99
CA GLN A 588 31.58 -7.62 8.24
C GLN A 588 32.13 -6.28 7.68
N TYR A 589 31.38 -5.60 6.81
CA TYR A 589 31.67 -4.23 6.37
C TYR A 589 30.85 -3.17 7.14
N GLY A 590 30.09 -3.56 8.16
CA GLY A 590 29.39 -2.65 9.05
C GLY A 590 27.95 -2.32 8.65
N VAL A 591 27.35 -3.03 7.68
CA VAL A 591 25.90 -2.90 7.42
C VAL A 591 25.13 -3.44 8.64
N PRO A 592 24.20 -2.67 9.24
CA PRO A 592 23.37 -3.14 10.35
C PRO A 592 22.53 -4.38 9.99
N LEU A 593 22.18 -5.19 10.98
CA LEU A 593 21.29 -6.35 10.75
C LEU A 593 19.85 -5.87 10.48
N GLU A 594 19.47 -4.77 11.13
CA GLU A 594 18.23 -4.03 11.03
C GLU A 594 17.85 -3.75 9.56
N GLU A 595 18.78 -3.17 8.79
CA GLU A 595 18.61 -2.87 7.36
C GLU A 595 18.28 -4.12 6.54
N TYR A 596 18.93 -5.26 6.84
CA TYR A 596 18.64 -6.53 6.17
C TYR A 596 17.30 -7.15 6.60
N VAL A 597 16.89 -6.94 7.86
CA VAL A 597 15.57 -7.38 8.34
C VAL A 597 14.46 -6.60 7.62
N GLU A 598 14.61 -5.28 7.48
CA GLU A 598 13.63 -4.46 6.76
C GLU A 598 13.63 -4.72 5.24
N ALA A 599 14.80 -5.00 4.64
CA ALA A 599 14.91 -5.31 3.22
C ALA A 599 14.33 -6.68 2.80
N PHE A 600 14.37 -7.69 3.68
CA PHE A 600 14.07 -9.09 3.30
C PHE A 600 12.87 -9.72 4.01
N THR A 601 12.32 -9.14 5.08
CA THR A 601 11.03 -9.59 5.63
C THR A 601 9.88 -9.34 4.66
N PHE A 602 8.83 -10.15 4.75
CA PHE A 602 7.64 -10.17 3.88
C PHE A 602 7.91 -10.41 2.37
N THR A 603 9.16 -10.71 1.97
CA THR A 603 9.49 -11.11 0.60
C THR A 603 8.81 -12.42 0.21
N ARG A 604 8.20 -12.47 -0.97
CA ARG A 604 7.30 -13.55 -1.39
C ARG A 604 7.87 -14.37 -2.55
N PHE A 605 8.22 -15.63 -2.31
CA PHE A 605 8.55 -16.63 -3.33
C PHE A 605 8.59 -18.04 -2.71
N GLU A 606 8.41 -19.07 -3.51
CA GLU A 606 8.48 -20.47 -3.05
C GLU A 606 9.93 -20.92 -2.79
N PRO A 607 10.22 -21.69 -1.72
CA PRO A 607 9.26 -22.27 -0.76
C PRO A 607 8.68 -21.26 0.25
N ALA A 608 7.37 -21.36 0.47
CA ALA A 608 6.60 -20.50 1.37
C ALA A 608 5.51 -21.32 2.11
N GLY A 609 4.97 -20.78 3.19
CA GLY A 609 3.91 -21.37 4.01
C GLY A 609 4.37 -21.79 5.40
N LEU A 610 3.64 -22.74 6.00
CA LEU A 610 3.80 -23.18 7.38
C LEU A 610 5.26 -23.53 7.72
N VAL A 611 5.69 -23.05 8.89
CA VAL A 611 7.03 -23.24 9.45
C VAL A 611 6.96 -24.28 10.55
N GLN A 612 7.76 -25.33 10.42
CA GLN A 612 7.90 -26.42 11.40
C GLN A 612 9.31 -26.41 12.01
N GLY A 613 9.43 -26.70 13.31
CA GLY A 613 10.72 -26.73 14.01
C GLY A 613 11.21 -25.37 14.54
N ASN A 614 10.43 -24.30 14.35
CA ASN A 614 10.64 -23.00 15.00
C ASN A 614 9.58 -22.77 16.09
N GLU A 615 9.99 -22.22 17.23
CA GLU A 615 9.14 -22.04 18.41
C GLU A 615 8.33 -20.72 18.37
N THR A 616 8.83 -19.68 17.71
CA THR A 616 8.20 -18.34 17.65
C THR A 616 7.56 -18.04 16.29
N ILE A 617 8.14 -18.49 15.18
CA ILE A 617 7.66 -18.24 13.81
C ILE A 617 6.92 -19.46 13.27
N LYS A 618 5.63 -19.31 12.93
CA LYS A 618 4.75 -20.43 12.51
C LYS A 618 4.39 -20.43 11.03
N ASN A 619 4.59 -19.31 10.33
CA ASN A 619 4.33 -19.16 8.91
C ASN A 619 5.34 -18.16 8.31
N ALA A 620 5.69 -18.32 7.04
CA ALA A 620 6.58 -17.40 6.33
C ALA A 620 6.24 -17.32 4.84
N THR A 621 6.40 -16.14 4.25
CA THR A 621 6.09 -15.86 2.84
C THR A 621 7.22 -16.21 1.86
N SER A 622 8.41 -16.49 2.38
CA SER A 622 9.54 -17.14 1.71
C SER A 622 10.52 -17.68 2.75
N ILE A 623 11.58 -18.36 2.28
CA ILE A 623 12.70 -18.77 3.14
C ILE A 623 13.53 -17.58 3.65
N LEU A 624 13.64 -16.48 2.88
CA LEU A 624 14.34 -15.29 3.34
C LEU A 624 13.54 -14.53 4.38
N ASP A 625 12.22 -14.40 4.18
CA ASP A 625 11.29 -13.89 5.20
C ASP A 625 11.40 -14.69 6.51
N TYR A 626 11.45 -16.02 6.45
CA TYR A 626 11.71 -16.85 7.63
C TYR A 626 13.06 -16.53 8.30
N ILE A 627 14.15 -16.50 7.54
CA ILE A 627 15.51 -16.31 8.06
C ILE A 627 15.68 -14.95 8.72
N PHE A 628 15.19 -13.87 8.10
CA PHE A 628 15.37 -12.53 8.65
C PHE A 628 14.44 -12.25 9.84
N ARG A 629 13.23 -12.83 9.90
CA ARG A 629 12.45 -12.84 11.15
C ARG A 629 13.20 -13.56 12.27
N GLU A 630 13.78 -14.72 11.99
CA GLU A 630 14.51 -15.51 12.99
C GLU A 630 15.72 -14.74 13.54
N LEU A 631 16.50 -14.10 12.66
CA LEU A 631 17.63 -13.26 13.07
C LEU A 631 17.17 -12.02 13.87
N ALA A 632 16.04 -11.41 13.50
CA ALA A 632 15.48 -10.25 14.20
C ALA A 632 14.97 -10.61 15.61
N VAL A 633 14.26 -11.74 15.74
CA VAL A 633 13.84 -12.27 17.06
C VAL A 633 15.06 -12.67 17.91
N SER A 634 16.11 -13.25 17.29
CA SER A 634 17.28 -13.76 18.03
C SER A 634 18.28 -12.69 18.47
N TYR A 635 18.52 -11.66 17.64
CA TYR A 635 19.58 -10.67 17.88
C TYR A 635 19.06 -9.24 18.11
N LEU A 636 17.84 -8.91 17.67
CA LEU A 636 17.29 -7.54 17.77
C LEU A 636 16.14 -7.40 18.77
N GLY A 637 15.66 -8.49 19.36
CA GLY A 637 14.47 -8.47 20.24
C GLY A 637 13.18 -8.08 19.52
N ARG A 638 13.13 -8.20 18.18
CA ARG A 638 11.97 -7.86 17.32
C ARG A 638 10.86 -8.91 17.44
N HIS A 639 10.26 -9.00 18.62
CA HIS A 639 9.17 -9.93 18.92
C HIS A 639 7.88 -9.60 18.15
N ASP A 640 7.75 -8.38 17.59
CA ASP A 640 6.73 -7.98 16.61
C ASP A 640 6.71 -8.84 15.32
N LEU A 641 7.83 -9.52 15.03
CA LEU A 641 7.96 -10.40 13.86
C LEU A 641 7.65 -11.88 14.16
N ALA A 642 7.47 -12.23 15.43
CA ALA A 642 7.05 -13.56 15.87
C ALA A 642 5.53 -13.77 15.66
N HIS A 643 5.10 -15.03 15.68
CA HIS A 643 3.68 -15.42 15.66
C HIS A 643 3.19 -15.92 17.04
N VAL A 644 4.10 -16.04 18.01
CA VAL A 644 3.88 -16.43 19.41
C VAL A 644 4.89 -15.63 20.23
N ASP A 645 4.46 -14.94 21.29
CA ASP A 645 5.40 -14.22 22.16
C ASP A 645 6.21 -15.26 22.98
N PRO A 646 7.56 -15.17 23.05
CA PRO A 646 8.36 -16.03 23.92
C PRO A 646 7.88 -16.11 25.38
N ARG A 647 7.19 -15.08 25.90
CA ARG A 647 6.55 -15.06 27.23
C ARG A 647 5.46 -16.12 27.36
N GLU A 648 4.64 -16.35 26.33
CA GLU A 648 3.57 -17.35 26.34
C GLU A 648 4.12 -18.79 26.33
N ILE A 649 5.35 -18.98 25.85
CA ILE A 649 6.03 -20.28 25.83
C ILE A 649 6.54 -20.65 27.24
N VAL A 650 6.90 -19.66 28.06
CA VAL A 650 7.29 -19.82 29.47
C VAL A 650 6.03 -19.76 30.34
N GLY A 651 5.22 -20.81 30.29
CA GLY A 651 3.82 -20.81 30.72
C GLY A 651 3.52 -20.31 32.15
N GLU A 652 3.23 -19.03 32.29
CA GLU A 652 2.52 -18.45 33.42
C GLU A 652 1.02 -18.78 33.33
N THR A 653 0.59 -19.88 33.95
CA THR A 653 -0.84 -20.18 34.13
C THR A 653 -1.42 -19.34 35.27
N GLY A 654 -1.61 -18.03 35.03
CA GLY A 654 -2.19 -17.06 35.96
C GLY A 654 -3.34 -16.26 35.34
N LEU A 655 -4.40 -16.03 36.11
CA LEU A 655 -5.48 -15.13 35.66
C LEU A 655 -5.11 -13.67 35.90
N GLY A 656 -5.25 -12.86 34.85
CA GLY A 656 -5.57 -11.43 34.88
C GLY A 656 -4.91 -10.56 35.96
N SER A 657 -3.86 -9.83 35.58
CA SER A 657 -3.48 -8.56 36.21
C SER A 657 -3.34 -7.50 35.13
N SER A 658 -3.96 -6.34 35.33
CA SER A 658 -3.58 -5.12 34.61
C SER A 658 -2.44 -4.41 35.36
N ASP A 659 -1.59 -3.70 34.63
CA ASP A 659 -1.25 -2.29 34.83
C ASP A 659 0.15 -1.99 34.24
N ASP A 660 0.20 -1.13 33.21
CA ASP A 660 1.45 -0.60 32.67
C ASP A 660 2.02 0.48 33.62
N GLN A 661 2.86 0.09 34.58
CA GLN A 661 3.71 1.02 35.34
C GLN A 661 5.14 0.52 35.51
N THR A 662 6.09 1.46 35.46
CA THR A 662 7.52 1.33 35.76
C THR A 662 8.31 0.33 34.89
N ASP A 663 8.52 0.70 33.63
CA ASP A 663 9.59 0.15 32.79
C ASP A 663 10.96 0.75 33.18
N GLU A 664 11.34 0.61 34.45
CA GLU A 664 12.68 0.89 34.98
C GLU A 664 12.88 0.15 36.32
N GLN A 665 14.05 -0.49 36.51
CA GLN A 665 14.47 -1.22 37.74
C GLN A 665 13.78 -2.56 38.10
N LEU A 666 13.71 -3.51 37.16
CA LEU A 666 13.54 -4.94 37.50
C LEU A 666 14.66 -5.82 36.94
N ALA A 667 15.68 -6.06 37.75
CA ALA A 667 16.70 -7.08 37.50
C ALA A 667 16.14 -8.47 37.87
N LEU A 668 15.41 -9.09 36.93
CA LEU A 668 14.79 -10.40 37.13
C LEU A 668 15.82 -11.53 37.08
N ASP A 669 16.03 -12.21 38.21
CA ASP A 669 16.77 -13.46 38.32
C ASP A 669 16.00 -14.61 37.63
N LEU A 670 16.24 -14.77 36.32
CA LEU A 670 15.64 -15.85 35.51
C LEU A 670 16.12 -17.24 35.96
N PRO A 671 15.24 -18.25 36.04
CA PRO A 671 15.60 -19.61 36.47
C PRO A 671 16.55 -20.32 35.49
N GLU A 672 17.35 -21.26 36.00
CA GLU A 672 18.42 -21.97 35.26
C GLU A 672 17.99 -22.70 33.96
N SER A 673 16.69 -22.89 33.73
CA SER A 673 16.15 -23.40 32.47
C SER A 673 16.35 -22.44 31.29
N VAL A 674 16.33 -21.12 31.53
CA VAL A 674 16.36 -20.07 30.49
C VAL A 674 17.76 -19.86 29.92
N THR A 675 18.81 -20.16 30.68
CA THR A 675 20.22 -19.91 30.34
C THR A 675 20.79 -20.79 29.20
N LYS A 676 19.94 -21.55 28.49
CA LYS A 676 20.37 -22.72 27.70
C LYS A 676 20.36 -22.56 26.18
N MET A 677 19.83 -21.45 25.63
CA MET A 677 19.80 -21.20 24.17
C MET A 677 20.35 -19.83 23.72
N VAL A 678 20.85 -18.98 24.61
CA VAL A 678 21.59 -17.75 24.24
C VAL A 678 22.98 -17.78 24.87
N SER A 679 24.04 -17.61 24.07
CA SER A 679 25.42 -17.90 24.49
C SER A 679 26.11 -16.74 25.22
N LYS A 680 25.57 -16.38 26.40
CA LYS A 680 26.27 -15.55 27.40
C LYS A 680 27.56 -16.26 27.81
N GLY A 681 28.70 -15.64 27.54
CA GLY A 681 29.98 -16.34 27.38
C GLY A 681 30.57 -16.90 28.68
N LEU A 682 31.09 -18.13 28.62
CA LEU A 682 31.90 -18.71 29.70
C LEU A 682 33.23 -19.24 29.13
N VAL A 683 34.34 -18.58 29.49
CA VAL A 683 35.70 -19.11 29.28
C VAL A 683 36.06 -19.96 30.50
N ARG A 684 36.40 -21.24 30.28
CA ARG A 684 36.79 -22.13 31.39
C ARG A 684 38.25 -21.94 31.80
N GLY A 685 38.46 -21.25 32.91
CA GLY A 685 39.52 -21.57 33.87
C GLY A 685 40.84 -20.79 33.77
N ALA A 686 40.93 -19.70 34.53
CA ALA A 686 42.08 -19.39 35.40
C ALA A 686 41.61 -18.42 36.50
N ASP A 687 42.15 -18.54 37.71
CA ASP A 687 41.78 -17.72 38.88
C ASP A 687 42.45 -16.33 38.92
N VAL A 688 42.09 -15.58 39.97
CA VAL A 688 42.94 -14.70 40.82
C VAL A 688 42.52 -13.21 40.87
N VAL A 689 42.66 -12.63 42.08
CA VAL A 689 42.37 -11.25 42.56
C VAL A 689 40.90 -10.87 42.77
N ARG A 690 40.47 -10.95 44.04
CA ARG A 690 39.44 -10.08 44.61
C ARG A 690 40.07 -8.73 44.98
N LEU A 691 39.30 -7.64 44.89
CA LEU A 691 39.45 -6.49 45.80
C LEU A 691 38.07 -5.97 46.20
N ALA A 692 37.94 -5.34 47.37
CA ALA A 692 36.64 -5.16 48.02
C ALA A 692 36.49 -3.82 48.75
N SER A 693 35.25 -3.30 48.77
CA SER A 693 34.74 -2.34 49.75
C SER A 693 33.23 -2.61 49.89
N ARG A 694 32.77 -3.23 50.99
CA ARG A 694 32.30 -2.56 52.22
C ARG A 694 31.20 -1.51 51.97
N MET A 695 29.95 -1.87 52.28
CA MET A 695 29.38 -1.57 53.60
C MET A 695 28.27 -2.60 53.95
N THR A 696 27.75 -2.55 55.17
CA THR A 696 27.02 -3.66 55.82
C THR A 696 25.78 -3.19 56.57
N THR A 697 24.73 -4.01 56.63
CA THR A 697 23.98 -4.26 57.87
C THR A 697 23.23 -5.59 57.80
N ASN A 698 23.18 -6.33 58.91
CA ASN A 698 22.49 -7.62 59.03
C ASN A 698 21.19 -7.45 59.84
N VAL A 699 20.20 -8.32 59.61
CA VAL A 699 19.46 -9.00 60.70
C VAL A 699 19.25 -10.48 60.31
N SER A 700 19.34 -11.39 61.28
CA SER A 700 19.26 -12.86 61.11
C SER A 700 17.86 -13.39 61.50
N GLY A 701 17.25 -14.33 60.77
CA GLY A 701 17.34 -15.80 61.02
C GLY A 701 16.15 -16.32 61.88
N PRO A 702 16.04 -17.63 62.24
CA PRO A 702 16.81 -18.80 61.77
C PRO A 702 15.97 -20.09 61.44
N LYS A 703 16.57 -20.98 60.64
CA LYS A 703 16.52 -22.47 60.59
C LYS A 703 15.45 -23.26 61.40
N ALA A 704 14.85 -24.30 60.80
CA ALA A 704 15.23 -25.72 61.08
C ALA A 704 14.50 -26.80 60.23
N SER A 705 15.31 -27.75 59.75
CA SER A 705 15.12 -29.15 59.27
C SER A 705 13.92 -29.98 59.83
N SER A 706 13.50 -31.12 59.25
CA SER A 706 14.27 -32.21 58.61
C SER A 706 13.43 -33.32 57.91
N LEU A 707 14.08 -34.18 57.10
CA LEU A 707 13.80 -35.62 56.83
C LEU A 707 12.47 -36.07 56.15
N GLY A 708 12.58 -37.06 55.24
CA GLY A 708 11.46 -37.86 54.71
C GLY A 708 11.70 -38.42 53.30
N ALA A 709 11.73 -39.76 53.11
CA ALA A 709 12.20 -40.38 51.86
C ALA A 709 11.12 -41.14 51.04
N ALA A 710 11.20 -40.94 49.72
CA ALA A 710 11.04 -41.89 48.60
C ALA A 710 9.89 -42.94 48.54
N ALA A 711 9.20 -42.95 47.38
CA ALA A 711 8.30 -43.97 46.82
C ALA A 711 8.11 -43.69 45.29
N VAL A 712 7.49 -44.44 44.36
CA VAL A 712 7.06 -45.85 44.08
C VAL A 712 6.41 -45.77 42.67
N GLN A 713 6.54 -46.65 41.66
CA GLN A 713 7.26 -47.92 41.43
C GLN A 713 7.55 -48.10 39.90
N SER A 714 7.83 -49.33 39.42
CA SER A 714 7.94 -49.69 37.99
C SER A 714 7.67 -51.21 37.83
N SER A 715 7.49 -51.85 36.65
CA SER A 715 7.43 -51.46 35.22
C SER A 715 6.86 -52.64 34.38
N SER A 716 6.69 -52.49 33.05
CA SER A 716 6.53 -53.56 32.01
C SER A 716 5.25 -54.45 32.07
N SER A 717 4.79 -55.19 31.03
CA SER A 717 5.00 -55.24 29.55
C SER A 717 4.01 -56.23 28.90
N TYR A 718 3.79 -56.19 27.57
CA TYR A 718 3.66 -57.30 26.59
C TYR A 718 2.78 -56.98 25.35
N ASP A 719 2.71 -57.90 24.37
CA ASP A 719 2.44 -57.69 22.93
C ASP A 719 1.64 -58.89 22.33
N VAL A 720 1.34 -58.86 21.01
CA VAL A 720 1.04 -59.96 20.04
C VAL A 720 -0.33 -59.90 19.31
N SER A 721 -0.27 -59.47 18.04
CA SER A 721 -0.86 -60.00 16.79
C SER A 721 -2.22 -60.74 16.70
N ALA A 722 -3.02 -60.37 15.68
CA ALA A 722 -3.89 -61.29 14.90
C ALA A 722 -4.18 -60.75 13.47
N ARG A 723 -4.70 -61.60 12.55
CA ARG A 723 -4.99 -61.30 11.12
C ARG A 723 -6.48 -61.51 10.80
N TYR A 724 -6.97 -60.98 9.67
CA TYR A 724 -7.89 -61.68 8.74
C TYR A 724 -7.76 -61.16 7.29
N VAL A 725 -8.30 -61.89 6.31
CA VAL A 725 -8.15 -61.72 4.85
C VAL A 725 -9.42 -62.21 4.12
N GLU A 726 -9.85 -61.53 3.04
CA GLU A 726 -10.40 -62.03 1.74
C GLU A 726 -10.91 -60.82 0.89
N SER A 727 -10.76 -60.71 -0.44
CA SER A 727 -11.23 -61.49 -1.63
C SER A 727 -12.65 -61.06 -2.11
N THR A 728 -13.05 -61.03 -3.41
CA THR A 728 -12.51 -61.58 -4.69
C THR A 728 -13.12 -60.91 -5.99
N LEU A 729 -12.39 -60.93 -7.14
CA LEU A 729 -12.84 -61.04 -8.58
C LEU A 729 -13.73 -59.92 -9.25
N THR A 730 -13.85 -59.68 -10.59
CA THR A 730 -13.15 -60.11 -11.86
C THR A 730 -13.48 -59.21 -13.11
N HIS A 731 -12.76 -59.46 -14.23
CA HIS A 731 -12.97 -59.03 -15.65
C HIS A 731 -12.61 -57.57 -16.02
N GLY A 732 -11.96 -57.23 -17.15
CA GLY A 732 -11.38 -58.02 -18.27
C GLY A 732 -12.18 -57.91 -19.59
N ALA A 733 -11.61 -57.78 -20.79
CA ALA A 733 -10.22 -57.60 -21.25
C ALA A 733 -10.18 -57.14 -22.74
N ASN A 734 -8.96 -56.89 -23.30
CA ASN A 734 -8.52 -56.97 -24.73
C ASN A 734 -7.82 -55.69 -25.30
N ALA A 735 -6.89 -55.76 -26.26
CA ALA A 735 -5.92 -56.82 -26.66
C ALA A 735 -4.95 -56.31 -27.77
N LEU A 736 -3.74 -56.90 -27.84
CA LEU A 736 -2.81 -56.95 -29.01
C LEU A 736 -2.18 -55.61 -29.53
N SER A 737 -1.04 -55.61 -30.23
CA SER A 737 -0.11 -56.70 -30.61
C SER A 737 1.37 -56.27 -30.67
N THR A 738 2.26 -57.25 -30.47
CA THR A 738 3.74 -57.19 -30.51
C THR A 738 4.36 -57.13 -31.91
N VAL A 739 5.46 -56.36 -32.07
CA VAL A 739 6.77 -56.69 -32.70
C VAL A 739 7.68 -55.45 -32.60
N SER A 740 9.01 -55.49 -32.52
CA SER A 740 9.98 -56.56 -32.19
C SER A 740 11.33 -55.89 -31.87
N GLU A 741 12.04 -56.31 -30.83
CA GLU A 741 13.36 -55.75 -30.49
C GLU A 741 14.49 -56.43 -31.28
N GLU A 742 15.44 -55.66 -31.83
CA GLU A 742 16.87 -56.03 -31.86
C GLU A 742 17.79 -54.81 -32.09
N MET A 743 17.94 -54.02 -31.01
CA MET A 743 19.14 -53.29 -30.58
C MET A 743 20.18 -52.77 -31.62
N GLN A 744 20.30 -51.43 -31.75
CA GLN A 744 21.52 -50.69 -31.35
C GLN A 744 21.42 -49.14 -31.39
N ALA A 745 22.32 -48.49 -30.63
CA ALA A 745 22.77 -47.10 -30.71
C ALA A 745 21.86 -45.92 -30.26
N ALA A 746 21.96 -45.60 -28.96
CA ALA A 746 22.33 -44.27 -28.45
C ALA A 746 21.37 -43.05 -28.58
N ILE A 747 20.18 -43.11 -27.95
CA ILE A 747 19.52 -41.93 -27.38
C ILE A 747 19.02 -42.27 -25.95
N SER A 748 19.35 -41.46 -24.95
CA SER A 748 18.83 -41.61 -23.58
C SER A 748 17.46 -40.93 -23.43
N SER A 749 16.40 -41.66 -23.73
CA SER A 749 15.01 -41.16 -23.71
C SER A 749 14.35 -41.21 -22.33
N SER A 750 13.58 -40.19 -21.98
CA SER A 750 12.64 -40.20 -20.84
C SER A 750 11.45 -41.16 -21.07
N PRO A 751 10.83 -41.73 -20.02
CA PRO A 751 9.71 -42.65 -20.18
C PRO A 751 8.45 -41.95 -20.73
N VAL A 752 7.79 -42.58 -21.70
CA VAL A 752 6.53 -42.10 -22.28
C VAL A 752 5.36 -42.55 -21.40
N LEU A 753 4.73 -41.61 -20.71
CA LEU A 753 3.56 -41.84 -19.85
C LEU A 753 2.30 -42.15 -20.69
N THR A 754 1.46 -43.07 -20.21
CA THR A 754 0.17 -43.36 -20.86
C THR A 754 -0.83 -42.22 -20.67
N LYS A 755 -1.86 -42.15 -21.53
CA LYS A 755 -2.96 -41.17 -21.38
C LYS A 755 -3.65 -41.25 -20.00
N SER A 756 -3.73 -42.43 -19.38
CA SER A 756 -4.32 -42.62 -18.05
C SER A 756 -3.45 -42.02 -16.94
N GLU A 757 -2.14 -42.17 -17.04
CA GLU A 757 -1.18 -41.59 -16.10
C GLU A 757 -1.09 -40.06 -16.26
N LEU A 758 -1.04 -39.56 -17.49
CA LEU A 758 -1.10 -38.12 -17.78
C LEU A 758 -2.38 -37.46 -17.26
N TYR A 759 -3.53 -38.14 -17.35
CA TYR A 759 -4.80 -37.67 -16.77
C TYR A 759 -4.71 -37.60 -15.24
N LYS A 760 -4.24 -38.67 -14.59
CA LYS A 760 -4.07 -38.71 -13.12
C LYS A 760 -3.04 -37.71 -12.61
N GLN A 761 -1.95 -37.49 -13.37
CA GLN A 761 -0.92 -36.51 -13.06
C GLN A 761 -1.49 -35.09 -13.11
N ARG A 762 -2.23 -34.73 -14.17
CA ARG A 762 -2.90 -33.42 -14.27
C ARG A 762 -3.95 -33.20 -13.19
N LEU A 763 -4.71 -34.23 -12.84
CA LEU A 763 -5.71 -34.16 -11.75
C LEU A 763 -5.03 -33.98 -10.38
N SER A 764 -3.91 -34.67 -10.14
CA SER A 764 -3.11 -34.51 -8.91
C SER A 764 -2.44 -33.13 -8.85
N GLU A 765 -1.88 -32.65 -9.96
CA GLU A 765 -1.27 -31.33 -10.10
C GLU A 765 -2.29 -30.20 -9.90
N ALA A 766 -3.50 -30.34 -10.44
CA ALA A 766 -4.59 -29.39 -10.20
C ALA A 766 -4.96 -29.30 -8.71
N LYS A 767 -5.05 -30.44 -8.00
CA LYS A 767 -5.32 -30.45 -6.55
C LYS A 767 -4.17 -29.88 -5.73
N LEU A 768 -2.92 -30.12 -6.12
CA LEU A 768 -1.74 -29.49 -5.51
C LEU A 768 -1.73 -27.96 -5.72
N ARG A 769 -2.27 -27.48 -6.84
CA ARG A 769 -2.46 -26.05 -7.14
C ARG A 769 -3.76 -25.45 -6.57
N GLY A 770 -4.49 -26.17 -5.71
CA GLY A 770 -5.68 -25.68 -5.01
C GLY A 770 -7.02 -25.80 -5.74
N TYR A 771 -7.08 -26.43 -6.92
CA TYR A 771 -8.32 -26.66 -7.66
C TYR A 771 -9.05 -27.94 -7.19
N GLU A 772 -10.37 -28.02 -7.42
CA GLU A 772 -11.21 -29.17 -7.02
C GLU A 772 -10.84 -30.48 -7.76
N GLY A 773 -10.04 -30.39 -8.83
CA GLY A 773 -9.58 -31.54 -9.64
C GLY A 773 -10.69 -32.19 -10.48
N VAL A 774 -11.78 -31.47 -10.70
CA VAL A 774 -12.82 -31.82 -11.68
C VAL A 774 -12.41 -31.27 -13.05
N ALA A 775 -12.68 -31.99 -14.13
CA ALA A 775 -12.50 -31.47 -15.49
C ALA A 775 -13.68 -30.57 -15.88
N CYS A 776 -13.39 -29.40 -16.45
CA CYS A 776 -14.38 -28.55 -17.11
C CYS A 776 -15.08 -29.31 -18.26
N SER A 777 -16.41 -29.26 -18.35
CA SER A 777 -17.16 -29.89 -19.46
C SER A 777 -16.72 -29.37 -20.82
N GLU A 778 -16.61 -28.04 -20.95
CA GLU A 778 -16.31 -27.35 -22.20
C GLU A 778 -14.85 -27.53 -22.63
N CYS A 779 -13.90 -27.11 -21.79
CA CYS A 779 -12.47 -27.05 -22.18
C CYS A 779 -11.62 -28.22 -21.67
N GLN A 780 -12.20 -29.15 -20.90
CA GLN A 780 -11.52 -30.34 -20.35
C GLN A 780 -10.26 -30.04 -19.50
N ASN A 781 -10.10 -28.81 -19.03
CA ASN A 781 -9.05 -28.40 -18.11
C ASN A 781 -9.48 -28.60 -16.65
N PHE A 782 -8.52 -28.81 -15.75
CA PHE A 782 -8.75 -29.16 -14.34
C PHE A 782 -8.77 -27.94 -13.39
N THR A 783 -8.73 -26.74 -13.96
CA THR A 783 -8.77 -25.42 -13.30
C THR A 783 -10.17 -25.04 -12.83
N MET A 784 -10.86 -25.98 -12.17
CA MET A 784 -12.18 -25.76 -11.59
C MET A 784 -12.05 -25.32 -10.13
N VAL A 785 -12.51 -24.10 -9.83
CA VAL A 785 -12.63 -23.56 -8.47
C VAL A 785 -14.09 -23.58 -8.01
N ARG A 786 -14.31 -23.69 -6.70
CA ARG A 786 -15.65 -23.62 -6.10
C ARG A 786 -16.10 -22.16 -5.99
N ASN A 787 -17.28 -21.87 -6.52
CA ASN A 787 -17.92 -20.56 -6.47
C ASN A 787 -19.36 -20.74 -5.96
N GLY A 788 -19.54 -20.58 -4.64
CA GLY A 788 -20.79 -20.93 -3.97
C GLY A 788 -21.09 -22.45 -4.03
N THR A 789 -22.30 -22.80 -4.46
CA THR A 789 -22.75 -24.19 -4.70
C THR A 789 -22.23 -24.79 -6.00
N CYS A 790 -21.62 -23.98 -6.87
CA CYS A 790 -21.28 -24.33 -8.24
C CYS A 790 -19.76 -24.33 -8.44
N LEU A 791 -19.28 -24.91 -9.55
CA LEU A 791 -17.88 -24.83 -9.94
C LEU A 791 -17.72 -23.86 -11.12
N LYS A 792 -16.63 -23.10 -11.16
CA LYS A 792 -16.24 -22.21 -12.27
C LYS A 792 -14.89 -22.66 -12.82
N CYS A 793 -14.75 -22.66 -14.15
CA CYS A 793 -13.46 -22.87 -14.80
C CYS A 793 -12.70 -21.54 -14.93
N ASP A 794 -11.52 -21.42 -14.34
CA ASP A 794 -10.70 -20.21 -14.49
C ASP A 794 -10.01 -20.09 -15.86
N THR A 795 -9.96 -21.18 -16.65
CA THR A 795 -9.39 -21.15 -18.01
C THR A 795 -10.38 -20.66 -19.08
N CYS A 796 -11.69 -20.86 -18.91
CA CYS A 796 -12.68 -20.49 -19.94
C CYS A 796 -13.94 -19.79 -19.39
N GLY A 797 -14.03 -19.55 -18.09
CA GLY A 797 -15.16 -18.86 -17.44
C GLY A 797 -16.42 -19.71 -17.22
N SER A 798 -16.57 -20.86 -17.89
CA SER A 798 -17.76 -21.70 -17.82
C SER A 798 -18.08 -22.15 -16.39
N THR A 799 -19.36 -22.19 -16.03
CA THR A 799 -19.86 -22.70 -14.75
C THR A 799 -20.51 -24.07 -14.91
N SER A 800 -20.45 -24.90 -13.86
CA SER A 800 -21.21 -26.16 -13.77
C SER A 800 -21.96 -26.23 -12.44
N GLY A 801 -23.23 -26.67 -12.51
CA GLY A 801 -24.15 -26.79 -11.37
C GLY A 801 -25.06 -25.58 -11.11
N CYS A 802 -24.89 -24.48 -11.86
CA CYS A 802 -25.74 -23.28 -11.83
C CYS A 802 -26.41 -23.10 -13.20
N SER A 803 -27.69 -22.72 -13.19
CA SER A 803 -28.48 -22.29 -14.35
C SER A 803 -28.48 -20.76 -14.48
#